data_AF-A0A813WAL8-F1
#
_entry.id   AF-A0A813WAL8-F1
#
_cell.length_a   1.000
_cell.length_b   1.000
_cell.length_c   1.000
_cell.angle_alpha   90.00
_cell.angle_beta   90.00
_cell.angle_gamma   90.00
#
_symmetry.space_group_name_H-M   'P 1'
#
loop_
_entity.id
_entity.type
_entity.pdbx_description
1 polymer ?
#
loop_
_entity_poly.entity_id
_entity_poly.type
_entity_poly.pdbx_seq_one_letter_code
_entity_poly.pdbx_strand_id
1 'polypeptide(L)'
;MVTINSENISLNDNHKTVDEIKLLIDRYNNKDLKPNEFKTKLIHYAKKTGFINNTCRKQAWHLLINSPDDSSDEYSEDKDQYKSDQYYEQTRLDVIRTLKRFPPNYSDSERSQLQDELIVIIMKILIKHKELHYYQGYHDICLTFLLVLDELCLPVIDSITMSHLKYFMEPTMEKTRDSLLYLMPLIDCINSECAEYMERGGVGHVIFALPWFITWYSHVLDNLDIILRLYDLFIVSHFLMPIYVAAEIVNYYSDEVLSKDCEMASLHQYLSYLPTEIDDKTWEEIIKRALYLIKTHPPNTLENLNFEWKIKCENIENSSDQLYISPRFRKDKNKNNNNQQELVKQQSNKLSRIVFWGVTITVGGLAIYLWNHSQAIDLNKFEILKSKNDLLRQENNQSFFFYIVFLLLRKLMNSYSSSTPSSEILFKRFRLWKRQYLHVVIYTSLFWIFLDVFFIMLFSDCTKEVLIPCSSSASLKDKPVLIDVDPIEDSRVRRHPKFQVDKFQDKTQTISQRNNVFNKKKYEKSKKVSSGGFISKWFGSDSESNPSNWPGEGGRAVVIPSHLKEEAKKRFKENQFNIVASDLMALNRSINDQRSSKCKSHEFPPDLPTTSIIIVFHNEGNSTLLRTLTSIVGKSPIEYIHEIIMVDDCSVDREYLKGTLEEFVKELPVQVRILRNTNRLGLMKSRLKGAEIATGDTLTFLDAHIECSPGWLEYLLYEVKKDRTAVVCPIIDVINDDDFAYLTGSDMTWGGFNWRLNFRWYPVPNREEIRRNYDHSLPLLSPTMAGGLFTINREYFYEIGAYDPGMEVWGGENLEMSFRVWQCGGKVMIHPCSHVGHVFRKQTPYTFPGGTGTVIFHNNKRLVEVWLDKYKDFVYSIMPELKNVDAGDVSERLALRERLKCKDFRWYLQNIYPESSMPVDFHHVGALKNEAYGCADSLGYDSENGANQNAGIFPCHNQGGNQIVVYSKSGELRFDDLCMEGSKNSVIKLHKCTEGNQKQIWNYNNETKQMKHVYSGQCMTADNKKDDGKVHLIVCDETNPVNQRWHLEQAMLN
;
A
#
# COMPACT_ATOMS: atom_id res chain seq x y z
N MET A 1 -19.94 -17.83 26.69
CA MET A 1 -20.63 -19.04 26.20
C MET A 1 -21.92 -19.24 26.96
N VAL A 2 -23.05 -18.85 26.36
CA VAL A 2 -24.38 -19.37 26.68
C VAL A 2 -24.82 -20.09 25.42
N THR A 3 -25.05 -21.40 25.53
CA THR A 3 -25.57 -22.24 24.44
C THR A 3 -26.97 -21.75 24.07
N ILE A 4 -27.14 -21.19 22.87
CA ILE A 4 -28.46 -20.93 22.28
C ILE A 4 -28.72 -22.06 21.29
N ASN A 5 -29.76 -22.85 21.57
CA ASN A 5 -30.25 -23.89 20.69
C ASN A 5 -30.65 -23.29 19.34
N SER A 6 -30.10 -23.84 18.26
CA SER A 6 -30.52 -23.56 16.89
C SER A 6 -31.85 -24.28 16.61
N GLU A 7 -32.97 -23.56 16.61
CA GLU A 7 -34.20 -24.04 15.99
C GLU A 7 -34.10 -23.89 14.47
N ASN A 8 -34.21 -25.00 13.74
CA ASN A 8 -34.26 -25.03 12.28
C ASN A 8 -35.60 -24.45 11.80
N ILE A 9 -35.56 -23.31 11.11
CA ILE A 9 -36.73 -22.77 10.41
C ILE A 9 -36.91 -23.56 9.11
N SER A 10 -38.07 -24.21 8.96
CA SER A 10 -38.39 -25.03 7.79
C SER A 10 -39.14 -24.22 6.73
N LEU A 11 -39.15 -24.68 5.47
CA LEU A 11 -39.93 -24.07 4.36
C LEU A 11 -41.44 -23.89 4.68
N ASN A 12 -42.00 -24.64 5.65
CA ASN A 12 -43.39 -24.49 6.11
C ASN A 12 -43.62 -23.23 6.98
N ASP A 13 -42.58 -22.69 7.63
CA ASP A 13 -42.70 -21.48 8.47
C ASP A 13 -42.73 -20.19 7.65
N ASN A 14 -42.09 -20.18 6.47
CA ASN A 14 -42.10 -19.04 5.55
C ASN A 14 -43.50 -18.77 4.96
N HIS A 15 -44.25 -19.83 4.62
CA HIS A 15 -45.63 -19.68 4.14
C HIS A 15 -46.57 -19.12 5.20
N LYS A 16 -46.49 -19.62 6.44
CA LYS A 16 -47.25 -19.09 7.58
C LYS A 16 -46.95 -17.61 7.84
N THR A 17 -45.68 -17.21 7.77
CA THR A 17 -45.25 -15.83 8.05
C THR A 17 -45.76 -14.86 6.97
N VAL A 18 -45.78 -15.27 5.69
CA VAL A 18 -46.36 -14.46 4.61
C VAL A 18 -47.86 -14.24 4.81
N ASP A 19 -48.59 -15.29 5.18
CA ASP A 19 -50.04 -15.20 5.43
C ASP A 19 -50.34 -14.33 6.66
N GLU A 20 -49.52 -14.39 7.71
CA GLU A 20 -49.62 -13.52 8.89
C GLU A 20 -49.40 -12.03 8.56
N ILE A 21 -48.40 -11.71 7.73
CA ILE A 21 -48.11 -10.33 7.32
C ILE A 21 -49.26 -9.78 6.47
N LYS A 22 -49.79 -10.58 5.53
CA LYS A 22 -50.96 -10.19 4.72
C LYS A 22 -52.20 -9.97 5.58
N LEU A 23 -52.51 -10.90 6.48
CA LEU A 23 -53.61 -10.76 7.45
C LEU A 23 -53.45 -9.51 8.34
N LEU A 24 -52.22 -9.17 8.73
CA LEU A 24 -51.95 -7.98 9.52
C LEU A 24 -52.26 -6.70 8.74
N ILE A 25 -51.84 -6.64 7.47
CA ILE A 25 -52.08 -5.51 6.56
C ILE A 25 -53.58 -5.38 6.25
N ASP A 26 -54.27 -6.48 5.97
CA ASP A 26 -55.71 -6.49 5.70
C ASP A 26 -56.52 -5.99 6.89
N ARG A 27 -56.15 -6.41 8.11
CA ARG A 27 -56.78 -5.91 9.35
C ARG A 27 -56.51 -4.43 9.59
N TYR A 28 -55.36 -3.90 9.17
CA TYR A 28 -55.08 -2.47 9.25
C TYR A 28 -55.92 -1.68 8.24
N ASN A 29 -55.99 -2.14 6.99
CA ASN A 29 -56.82 -1.54 5.95
C ASN A 29 -58.31 -1.54 6.31
N ASN A 30 -58.78 -2.58 7.01
CA ASN A 30 -60.14 -2.69 7.54
C ASN A 30 -60.40 -1.88 8.83
N LYS A 31 -59.42 -1.11 9.32
CA LYS A 31 -59.46 -0.32 10.57
C LYS A 31 -59.66 -1.13 11.86
N ASP A 32 -59.36 -2.44 11.83
CA ASP A 32 -59.45 -3.35 12.98
C ASP A 32 -58.21 -3.27 13.90
N LEU A 33 -57.16 -2.57 13.48
CA LEU A 33 -55.90 -2.37 14.20
C LEU A 33 -55.57 -0.89 14.30
N LYS A 34 -55.13 -0.44 15.48
CA LYS A 34 -54.66 0.94 15.66
C LYS A 34 -53.32 1.14 14.91
N PRO A 35 -53.07 2.30 14.29
CA PRO A 35 -51.85 2.56 13.52
C PRO A 35 -50.54 2.27 14.26
N ASN A 36 -50.45 2.65 15.54
CA ASN A 36 -49.26 2.39 16.36
C ASN A 36 -49.06 0.90 16.65
N GLU A 37 -50.14 0.14 16.86
CA GLU A 37 -50.08 -1.30 17.11
C GLU A 37 -49.66 -2.05 15.84
N PHE A 38 -50.20 -1.64 14.69
CA PHE A 38 -49.84 -2.15 13.37
C PHE A 38 -48.36 -1.89 13.04
N LYS A 39 -47.90 -0.64 13.19
CA LYS A 39 -46.50 -0.26 12.95
C LYS A 39 -45.53 -1.03 13.85
N THR A 40 -45.87 -1.24 15.12
CA THR A 40 -45.05 -2.02 16.05
C THR A 40 -44.90 -3.48 15.60
N LYS A 41 -45.98 -4.10 15.11
CA LYS A 41 -45.95 -5.47 14.59
C LYS A 41 -45.16 -5.58 13.29
N LEU A 42 -45.28 -4.62 12.36
CA LEU A 42 -44.46 -4.61 11.15
C LEU A 42 -42.96 -4.43 11.45
N ILE A 43 -42.59 -3.53 12.38
CA ILE A 43 -41.20 -3.37 12.83
C ILE A 43 -40.67 -4.68 13.42
N HIS A 44 -41.51 -5.44 14.14
CA HIS A 44 -41.13 -6.75 14.67
C HIS A 44 -40.81 -7.74 13.56
N TYR A 45 -41.67 -7.88 12.54
CA TYR A 45 -41.41 -8.78 11.40
C TYR A 45 -40.18 -8.35 10.60
N ALA A 46 -40.03 -7.05 10.31
CA ALA A 46 -38.85 -6.49 9.63
C ALA A 46 -37.53 -6.88 10.30
N LYS A 47 -37.47 -6.81 11.65
CA LYS A 47 -36.28 -7.20 12.42
C LYS A 47 -36.09 -8.72 12.50
N LYS A 48 -37.17 -9.48 12.64
CA LYS A 48 -37.12 -10.92 12.93
C LYS A 48 -36.93 -11.81 11.70
N THR A 49 -37.75 -11.61 10.67
CA THR A 49 -37.84 -12.50 9.48
C THR A 49 -37.74 -11.75 8.16
N GLY A 50 -37.81 -10.41 8.18
CA GLY A 50 -38.02 -9.61 6.98
C GLY A 50 -39.42 -9.82 6.38
N PHE A 51 -39.66 -9.20 5.23
CA PHE A 51 -40.96 -9.27 4.54
C PHE A 51 -41.06 -10.38 3.48
N ILE A 52 -39.99 -11.17 3.30
CA ILE A 52 -39.88 -12.40 2.49
C ILE A 52 -40.06 -12.17 0.97
N ASN A 53 -41.06 -11.43 0.50
CA ASN A 53 -41.31 -11.17 -0.92
C ASN A 53 -41.66 -9.69 -1.20
N ASN A 54 -41.57 -9.32 -2.48
CA ASN A 54 -41.78 -7.93 -2.93
C ASN A 54 -43.23 -7.47 -2.80
N THR A 55 -44.22 -8.36 -2.86
CA THR A 55 -45.63 -8.00 -2.64
C THR A 55 -45.84 -7.48 -1.22
N CYS A 56 -45.28 -8.17 -0.22
CA CYS A 56 -45.30 -7.73 1.17
C CYS A 56 -44.48 -6.45 1.37
N ARG A 57 -43.28 -6.33 0.76
CA ARG A 57 -42.45 -5.11 0.87
C ARG A 57 -43.15 -3.89 0.30
N LYS A 58 -43.81 -4.01 -0.86
CA LYS A 58 -44.56 -2.92 -1.47
C LYS A 58 -45.65 -2.37 -0.55
N GLN A 59 -46.33 -3.25 0.17
CA GLN A 59 -47.33 -2.85 1.16
C GLN A 59 -46.72 -2.37 2.49
N ALA A 60 -45.61 -2.95 2.93
CA ALA A 60 -45.04 -2.66 4.24
C ALA A 60 -44.14 -1.41 4.26
N TRP A 61 -43.27 -1.21 3.26
CA TRP A 61 -42.29 -0.12 3.24
C TRP A 61 -42.97 1.26 3.25
N HIS A 62 -43.99 1.47 2.43
CA HIS A 62 -44.70 2.76 2.41
C HIS A 62 -45.41 3.06 3.74
N LEU A 63 -46.02 2.05 4.38
CA LEU A 63 -46.72 2.19 5.67
C LEU A 63 -45.74 2.42 6.84
N LEU A 64 -44.54 1.85 6.79
CA LEU A 64 -43.53 2.02 7.82
C LEU A 64 -42.97 3.45 7.87
N ILE A 65 -42.88 4.10 6.71
CA ILE A 65 -42.17 5.36 6.54
C ILE A 65 -43.07 6.59 6.80
N ASN A 66 -44.37 6.41 7.12
CA ASN A 66 -45.34 7.50 7.31
C ASN A 66 -45.31 8.50 6.15
N SER A 67 -45.09 8.02 4.92
CA SER A 67 -45.16 8.88 3.74
C SER A 67 -46.59 9.44 3.62
N PRO A 68 -46.79 10.74 3.32
CA PRO A 68 -48.12 11.24 3.02
C PRO A 68 -48.72 10.46 1.85
N ASP A 69 -49.97 9.99 2.00
CA ASP A 69 -50.70 9.20 1.00
C ASP A 69 -50.97 9.97 -0.30
N ASP A 70 -50.72 11.28 -0.30
CA ASP A 70 -50.97 12.16 -1.43
C ASP A 70 -49.77 13.09 -1.68
N SER A 71 -49.09 12.87 -2.79
CA SER A 71 -48.10 13.83 -3.33
C SER A 71 -48.20 13.90 -4.86
N SER A 72 -49.40 13.65 -5.39
CA SER A 72 -49.67 13.75 -6.82
C SER A 72 -49.68 15.21 -7.33
N ASP A 73 -49.81 16.21 -6.45
CA ASP A 73 -50.05 17.60 -6.86
C ASP A 73 -48.87 18.59 -6.73
N GLU A 74 -47.70 18.21 -6.20
CA GLU A 74 -46.59 19.17 -5.95
C GLU A 74 -45.35 19.01 -6.86
N TYR A 75 -45.29 17.98 -7.71
CA TYR A 75 -44.20 17.79 -8.67
C TYR A 75 -44.61 18.33 -10.04
N SER A 76 -44.23 19.57 -10.38
CA SER A 76 -44.57 20.23 -11.65
C SER A 76 -44.30 19.36 -12.89
N GLU A 77 -45.23 19.34 -13.84
CA GLU A 77 -45.22 18.54 -15.09
C GLU A 77 -44.17 18.97 -16.14
N ASP A 78 -43.26 19.91 -15.84
CA ASP A 78 -42.32 20.42 -16.83
C ASP A 78 -41.16 19.42 -17.01
N LYS A 79 -41.30 18.56 -18.03
CA LYS A 79 -40.55 17.30 -18.22
C LYS A 79 -39.01 17.43 -18.30
N ASP A 80 -38.47 18.65 -18.36
CA ASP A 80 -37.05 18.90 -18.63
C ASP A 80 -36.39 19.95 -17.71
N GLN A 81 -37.09 20.51 -16.72
CA GLN A 81 -36.52 21.57 -15.87
C GLN A 81 -35.26 21.12 -15.11
N TYR A 82 -35.21 19.84 -14.72
CA TYR A 82 -34.09 19.25 -14.00
C TYR A 82 -32.81 19.10 -14.82
N LYS A 83 -32.86 19.18 -16.15
CA LYS A 83 -31.66 19.10 -17.02
C LYS A 83 -30.69 20.27 -16.81
N SER A 84 -31.16 21.36 -16.19
CA SER A 84 -30.37 22.54 -15.87
C SER A 84 -29.71 22.50 -14.48
N ASP A 85 -30.02 21.48 -13.67
CA ASP A 85 -29.47 21.33 -12.33
C ASP A 85 -27.99 20.87 -12.38
N GLN A 86 -27.18 21.37 -11.45
CA GLN A 86 -25.74 21.07 -11.38
C GLN A 86 -25.43 19.58 -11.21
N TYR A 87 -26.33 18.79 -10.62
CA TYR A 87 -26.13 17.36 -10.36
C TYR A 87 -26.67 16.45 -11.48
N TYR A 88 -27.32 17.01 -12.49
CA TYR A 88 -27.99 16.22 -13.54
C TYR A 88 -27.01 15.31 -14.31
N GLU A 89 -25.92 15.88 -14.85
CA GLU A 89 -24.97 15.08 -15.65
C GLU A 89 -24.27 14.01 -14.83
N GLN A 90 -23.91 14.31 -13.57
CA GLN A 90 -23.31 13.31 -12.68
C GLN A 90 -24.30 12.18 -12.37
N THR A 91 -25.55 12.51 -12.03
CA THR A 91 -26.61 11.53 -11.78
C THR A 91 -26.84 10.64 -13.00
N ARG A 92 -26.90 11.23 -14.19
CA ARG A 92 -27.08 10.50 -15.46
C ARG A 92 -25.94 9.53 -15.72
N LEU A 93 -24.68 9.97 -15.55
CA LEU A 93 -23.51 9.13 -15.76
C LEU A 93 -23.48 7.94 -14.79
N ASP A 94 -23.87 8.15 -13.54
CA ASP A 94 -23.87 7.10 -12.53
C ASP A 94 -25.00 6.08 -12.75
N VAL A 95 -26.20 6.53 -13.11
CA VAL A 95 -27.33 5.64 -13.45
C VAL A 95 -27.05 4.77 -14.68
N ILE A 96 -26.35 5.32 -15.69
CA ILE A 96 -25.96 4.56 -16.89
C ILE A 96 -25.00 3.41 -16.54
N ARG A 97 -24.17 3.56 -15.49
CA ARG A 97 -23.20 2.54 -15.07
C ARG A 97 -23.84 1.39 -14.28
N THR A 98 -25.11 1.51 -13.88
CA THR A 98 -25.80 0.52 -13.02
C THR A 98 -26.30 -0.73 -13.78
N LEU A 99 -25.92 -0.92 -15.04
CA LEU A 99 -26.39 -2.00 -15.92
C LEU A 99 -26.25 -3.43 -15.35
N LYS A 100 -25.20 -3.70 -14.55
CA LYS A 100 -24.95 -5.02 -13.95
C LYS A 100 -25.94 -5.39 -12.83
N ARG A 101 -26.70 -4.42 -12.30
CA ARG A 101 -27.61 -4.61 -11.15
C ARG A 101 -29.03 -4.97 -11.54
N PHE A 102 -29.40 -4.76 -12.79
CA PHE A 102 -30.72 -5.15 -13.25
C PHE A 102 -30.83 -6.67 -13.29
N PRO A 103 -31.91 -7.26 -12.74
CA PRO A 103 -32.12 -8.69 -12.83
C PRO A 103 -32.00 -9.19 -14.30
N PRO A 104 -31.43 -10.39 -14.52
CA PRO A 104 -31.08 -10.85 -15.87
C PRO A 104 -32.29 -11.07 -16.79
N ASN A 105 -33.50 -11.09 -16.24
CA ASN A 105 -34.78 -11.24 -16.94
C ASN A 105 -35.32 -9.95 -17.56
N TYR A 106 -34.72 -8.77 -17.30
CA TYR A 106 -35.14 -7.51 -17.93
C TYR A 106 -34.48 -7.33 -19.30
N SER A 107 -35.28 -6.95 -20.31
CA SER A 107 -34.79 -6.56 -21.62
C SER A 107 -34.05 -5.21 -21.57
N ASP A 108 -33.19 -4.93 -22.54
CA ASP A 108 -32.44 -3.67 -22.60
C ASP A 108 -33.37 -2.44 -22.71
N SER A 109 -34.56 -2.60 -23.31
CA SER A 109 -35.58 -1.56 -23.37
C SER A 109 -36.19 -1.27 -22.00
N GLU A 110 -36.49 -2.30 -21.20
CA GLU A 110 -37.03 -2.13 -19.85
C GLU A 110 -35.99 -1.53 -18.89
N ARG A 111 -34.72 -1.94 -19.03
CA ARG A 111 -33.61 -1.35 -18.28
C ARG A 111 -33.45 0.14 -18.58
N SER A 112 -33.52 0.53 -19.86
CA SER A 112 -33.44 1.93 -20.25
C SER A 112 -34.59 2.75 -19.66
N GLN A 113 -35.81 2.20 -19.64
CA GLN A 113 -36.97 2.86 -19.02
C GLN A 113 -36.78 3.06 -17.51
N LEU A 114 -36.31 2.04 -16.79
CA LEU A 114 -36.02 2.14 -15.36
C LEU A 114 -34.89 3.12 -15.06
N GLN A 115 -33.86 3.20 -15.93
CA GLN A 115 -32.79 4.19 -15.81
C GLN A 115 -33.31 5.62 -15.98
N ASP A 116 -34.18 5.85 -16.97
CA ASP A 116 -34.80 7.16 -17.18
C ASP A 116 -35.69 7.55 -15.98
N GLU A 117 -36.49 6.61 -15.47
CA GLU A 117 -37.32 6.81 -14.29
C GLU A 117 -36.48 7.10 -13.03
N LEU A 118 -35.37 6.38 -12.85
CA LEU A 118 -34.45 6.57 -11.73
C LEU A 118 -33.83 7.98 -11.73
N ILE A 119 -33.42 8.48 -12.90
CA ILE A 119 -32.92 9.86 -13.04
C ILE A 119 -33.99 10.84 -12.62
N VAL A 120 -35.22 10.68 -13.10
CA VAL A 120 -36.34 11.58 -12.77
C VAL A 120 -36.60 11.60 -11.27
N ILE A 121 -36.60 10.43 -10.60
CA ILE A 121 -36.84 10.32 -9.16
C ILE A 121 -35.75 11.07 -8.37
N ILE A 122 -34.47 10.80 -8.65
CA ILE A 122 -33.34 11.42 -7.94
C ILE A 122 -33.40 12.94 -8.11
N MET A 123 -33.60 13.41 -9.34
CA MET A 123 -33.62 14.85 -9.63
C MET A 123 -34.81 15.55 -8.97
N LYS A 124 -35.99 14.93 -8.93
CA LYS A 124 -37.16 15.49 -8.23
C LYS A 124 -36.88 15.71 -6.74
N ILE A 125 -36.17 14.79 -6.09
CA ILE A 125 -35.81 14.91 -4.67
C ILE A 125 -34.79 16.04 -4.46
N LEU A 126 -33.74 16.11 -5.29
CA LEU A 126 -32.70 17.15 -5.19
C LEU A 126 -33.26 18.55 -5.45
N ILE A 127 -34.21 18.69 -6.37
CA ILE A 127 -34.86 19.97 -6.65
C ILE A 127 -35.79 20.39 -5.52
N LYS A 128 -36.50 19.43 -4.92
CA LYS A 128 -37.38 19.66 -3.77
C LYS A 128 -36.60 20.11 -2.54
N HIS A 129 -35.46 19.46 -2.26
CA HIS A 129 -34.61 19.74 -1.09
C HIS A 129 -33.25 20.27 -1.52
N LYS A 130 -33.19 21.58 -1.77
CA LYS A 130 -31.99 22.26 -2.27
C LYS A 130 -30.78 22.21 -1.32
N GLU A 131 -31.00 21.86 -0.06
CA GLU A 131 -29.92 21.63 0.90
C GLU A 131 -29.16 20.31 0.67
N LEU A 132 -29.74 19.37 -0.08
CA LEU A 132 -29.14 18.07 -0.33
C LEU A 132 -28.14 18.14 -1.47
N HIS A 133 -27.03 17.42 -1.30
CA HIS A 133 -25.95 17.31 -2.26
C HIS A 133 -25.86 15.86 -2.73
N TYR A 134 -25.83 15.66 -4.05
CA TYR A 134 -25.73 14.33 -4.63
C TYR A 134 -24.38 13.68 -4.30
N TYR A 135 -24.40 12.40 -3.91
CA TYR A 135 -23.20 11.58 -3.73
C TYR A 135 -23.28 10.29 -4.57
N GLN A 136 -22.11 9.83 -5.02
CA GLN A 136 -21.99 8.59 -5.79
C GLN A 136 -22.31 7.38 -4.89
N GLY A 137 -23.38 6.66 -5.23
CA GLY A 137 -23.94 5.55 -4.45
C GLY A 137 -25.41 5.75 -4.05
N TYR A 138 -25.90 6.99 -4.03
CA TYR A 138 -27.33 7.28 -3.79
C TYR A 138 -28.23 6.61 -4.83
N HIS A 139 -27.78 6.57 -6.10
CA HIS A 139 -28.50 5.92 -7.19
C HIS A 139 -28.71 4.42 -6.96
N ASP A 140 -27.78 3.72 -6.29
CA ASP A 140 -27.92 2.29 -5.97
C ASP A 140 -29.04 2.05 -4.95
N ILE A 141 -29.18 2.97 -3.98
CA ILE A 141 -30.28 2.94 -3.01
C ILE A 141 -31.61 3.19 -3.70
N CYS A 142 -31.69 4.25 -4.51
CA CYS A 142 -32.90 4.59 -5.25
C CYS A 142 -33.32 3.48 -6.23
N LEU A 143 -32.37 2.83 -6.93
CA LEU A 143 -32.66 1.70 -7.80
C LEU A 143 -33.26 0.54 -7.01
N THR A 144 -32.73 0.21 -5.83
CA THR A 144 -33.24 -0.89 -5.00
C THR A 144 -34.71 -0.66 -4.61
N PHE A 145 -35.08 0.58 -4.27
CA PHE A 145 -36.48 0.93 -4.02
C PHE A 145 -37.34 0.86 -5.29
N LEU A 146 -36.84 1.34 -6.42
CA LEU A 146 -37.54 1.31 -7.71
C LEU A 146 -37.82 -0.12 -8.20
N LEU A 147 -36.95 -1.08 -7.90
CA LEU A 147 -37.16 -2.50 -8.26
C LEU A 147 -38.28 -3.18 -7.45
N VAL A 148 -38.77 -2.56 -6.37
CA VAL A 148 -39.80 -3.12 -5.47
C VAL A 148 -41.07 -2.29 -5.46
N LEU A 149 -40.93 -0.97 -5.56
CA LEU A 149 -42.00 0.01 -5.46
C LEU A 149 -42.27 0.61 -6.84
N ASP A 150 -43.54 0.60 -7.24
CA ASP A 150 -44.00 1.26 -8.47
C ASP A 150 -44.26 2.76 -8.18
N GLU A 151 -45.49 3.24 -8.34
CA GLU A 151 -45.89 4.64 -8.15
C GLU A 151 -45.60 5.21 -6.74
N LEU A 152 -45.44 4.34 -5.74
CA LEU A 152 -45.09 4.71 -4.36
C LEU A 152 -43.58 4.91 -4.14
N CYS A 153 -42.74 4.76 -5.17
CA CYS A 153 -41.29 4.85 -5.05
C CYS A 153 -40.82 6.24 -4.61
N LEU A 154 -41.25 7.30 -5.30
CA LEU A 154 -40.81 8.67 -5.03
C LEU A 154 -41.14 9.16 -3.60
N PRO A 155 -42.38 9.01 -3.07
CA PRO A 155 -42.70 9.45 -1.71
C PRO A 155 -41.92 8.70 -0.61
N VAL A 156 -41.66 7.41 -0.83
CA VAL A 156 -40.87 6.57 0.08
C VAL A 156 -39.40 6.99 0.07
N ILE A 157 -38.78 7.15 -1.10
CA ILE A 157 -37.37 7.58 -1.20
C ILE A 157 -37.21 8.99 -0.63
N ASP A 158 -38.13 9.91 -0.89
CA ASP A 158 -38.11 11.26 -0.33
C ASP A 158 -38.06 11.23 1.21
N SER A 159 -38.97 10.46 1.82
CA SER A 159 -39.05 10.31 3.26
C SER A 159 -37.83 9.59 3.86
N ILE A 160 -37.30 8.55 3.20
CA ILE A 160 -36.06 7.86 3.61
C ILE A 160 -34.83 8.76 3.46
N THR A 161 -34.80 9.58 2.42
CA THR A 161 -33.73 10.53 2.20
C THR A 161 -33.67 11.51 3.35
N MET A 162 -34.80 12.08 3.74
CA MET A 162 -34.85 13.06 4.83
C MET A 162 -34.66 12.47 6.23
N SER A 163 -34.92 11.18 6.42
CA SER A 163 -34.79 10.51 7.72
C SER A 163 -33.45 9.80 7.94
N HIS A 164 -32.96 9.06 6.95
CA HIS A 164 -31.78 8.19 7.09
C HIS A 164 -30.59 8.65 6.25
N LEU A 165 -30.81 9.20 5.06
CA LEU A 165 -29.73 9.48 4.09
C LEU A 165 -29.28 10.94 4.08
N LYS A 166 -30.02 11.84 4.73
CA LYS A 166 -29.75 13.29 4.76
C LYS A 166 -28.32 13.60 5.18
N TYR A 167 -27.80 12.85 6.16
CA TYR A 167 -26.44 13.02 6.65
C TYR A 167 -25.36 12.67 5.60
N PHE A 168 -25.66 11.79 4.65
CA PHE A 168 -24.76 11.45 3.53
C PHE A 168 -24.80 12.49 2.40
N MET A 169 -25.82 13.34 2.41
CA MET A 169 -26.08 14.36 1.38
C MET A 169 -25.80 15.78 1.88
N GLU A 170 -24.99 15.92 2.93
CA GLU A 170 -24.48 17.22 3.35
C GLU A 170 -23.42 17.77 2.38
N PRO A 171 -23.10 19.08 2.41
CA PRO A 171 -22.12 19.67 1.49
C PRO A 171 -20.72 19.03 1.53
N THR A 172 -20.39 18.32 2.61
CA THR A 172 -19.15 17.57 2.76
C THR A 172 -19.42 16.19 3.36
N MET A 173 -18.53 15.23 3.10
CA MET A 173 -18.61 13.86 3.64
C MET A 173 -18.13 13.74 5.10
N GLU A 174 -17.91 14.86 5.80
CA GLU A 174 -17.32 14.86 7.14
C GLU A 174 -18.17 14.08 8.15
N LYS A 175 -19.49 14.34 8.22
CA LYS A 175 -20.38 13.60 9.15
C LYS A 175 -20.51 12.13 8.80
N THR A 176 -20.45 11.78 7.52
CA THR A 176 -20.45 10.39 7.05
C THR A 176 -19.19 9.68 7.51
N ARG A 177 -18.03 10.32 7.34
CA ARG A 177 -16.73 9.81 7.85
C ARG A 177 -16.75 9.68 9.36
N ASP A 178 -17.26 10.67 10.08
CA ASP A 178 -17.30 10.66 11.55
C ASP A 178 -18.22 9.53 12.08
N SER A 179 -19.31 9.24 11.36
CA SER A 179 -20.19 8.11 11.66
C SER A 179 -19.47 6.77 11.47
N LEU A 180 -18.65 6.63 10.43
CA LEU A 180 -17.85 5.42 10.20
C LEU A 180 -16.88 5.13 11.34
N LEU A 181 -16.34 6.15 12.02
CA LEU A 181 -15.42 5.97 13.14
C LEU A 181 -16.03 5.17 14.31
N TYR A 182 -17.36 5.00 14.37
CA TYR A 182 -18.00 4.12 15.36
C TYR A 182 -17.81 2.62 15.08
N LEU A 183 -17.29 2.25 13.90
CA LEU A 183 -17.08 0.86 13.52
C LEU A 183 -16.00 0.17 14.38
N MET A 184 -14.83 0.80 14.58
CA MET A 184 -13.75 0.19 15.38
C MET A 184 -14.14 -0.04 16.86
N PRO A 185 -14.75 0.93 17.58
CA PRO A 185 -15.26 0.70 18.94
C PRO A 185 -16.28 -0.43 19.02
N LEU A 186 -17.14 -0.59 18.01
CA LEU A 186 -18.09 -1.69 17.95
C LEU A 186 -17.39 -3.03 17.73
N ILE A 187 -16.41 -3.10 16.84
CA ILE A 187 -15.58 -4.31 16.66
C ILE A 187 -14.84 -4.62 17.96
N ASP A 188 -14.35 -3.62 18.70
CA ASP A 188 -13.66 -3.84 19.98
C ASP A 188 -14.57 -4.48 21.04
N CYS A 189 -15.83 -4.04 21.10
CA CYS A 189 -16.83 -4.62 22.00
C CYS A 189 -17.13 -6.09 21.67
N ILE A 190 -17.04 -6.48 20.39
CA ILE A 190 -17.32 -7.85 19.93
C ILE A 190 -16.08 -8.74 20.04
N ASN A 191 -14.98 -8.26 19.47
CA ASN A 191 -13.70 -8.95 19.33
C ASN A 191 -12.55 -7.93 19.42
N SER A 192 -12.16 -7.64 20.66
CA SER A 192 -11.06 -6.73 20.99
C SER A 192 -9.72 -7.13 20.37
N GLU A 193 -9.45 -8.43 20.16
CA GLU A 193 -8.20 -8.86 19.52
C GLU A 193 -8.18 -8.49 18.04
N CYS A 194 -9.30 -8.67 17.35
CA CYS A 194 -9.46 -8.26 15.95
C CYS A 194 -9.36 -6.73 15.80
N ALA A 195 -10.04 -5.97 16.66
CA ALA A 195 -9.97 -4.51 16.66
C ALA A 195 -8.53 -4.00 16.88
N GLU A 196 -7.83 -4.53 17.89
CA GLU A 196 -6.43 -4.19 18.15
C GLU A 196 -5.49 -4.59 17.01
N TYR A 197 -5.76 -5.72 16.34
CA TYR A 197 -4.98 -6.16 15.19
C TYR A 197 -5.18 -5.26 13.97
N MET A 198 -6.42 -4.86 13.72
CA MET A 198 -6.78 -3.92 12.66
C MET A 198 -6.23 -2.51 12.92
N GLU A 199 -6.23 -2.06 14.17
CA GLU A 199 -5.62 -0.78 14.57
C GLU A 199 -4.10 -0.79 14.36
N ARG A 200 -3.40 -1.79 14.89
CA ARG A 200 -1.95 -1.98 14.67
C ARG A 200 -1.59 -2.10 13.20
N GLY A 201 -2.48 -2.73 12.43
CA GLY A 201 -2.38 -2.86 11.00
C GLY A 201 -2.68 -1.58 10.23
N GLY A 202 -3.00 -0.44 10.86
CA GLY A 202 -3.21 0.84 10.18
C GLY A 202 -4.52 0.98 9.42
N VAL A 203 -5.50 0.08 9.63
CA VAL A 203 -6.83 0.14 8.98
C VAL A 203 -7.94 0.69 9.89
N GLY A 204 -7.57 1.23 11.06
CA GLY A 204 -8.48 1.83 12.04
C GLY A 204 -9.31 3.03 11.56
N HIS A 205 -8.89 3.66 10.47
CA HIS A 205 -9.63 4.74 9.81
C HIS A 205 -10.83 4.25 8.96
N VAL A 206 -11.03 2.92 8.86
CA VAL A 206 -12.24 2.22 8.39
C VAL A 206 -12.81 2.64 7.03
N ILE A 207 -12.00 3.25 6.17
CA ILE A 207 -12.48 3.73 4.87
C ILE A 207 -12.96 2.61 3.94
N PHE A 208 -12.47 1.38 4.14
CA PHE A 208 -12.91 0.19 3.41
C PHE A 208 -14.44 -0.06 3.54
N ALA A 209 -15.06 0.37 4.64
CA ALA A 209 -16.48 0.18 4.90
C ALA A 209 -17.36 1.33 4.35
N LEU A 210 -16.76 2.37 3.74
CA LEU A 210 -17.49 3.50 3.20
C LEU A 210 -18.53 3.07 2.13
N PRO A 211 -18.20 2.23 1.12
CA PRO A 211 -19.19 1.74 0.16
C PRO A 211 -20.34 0.99 0.83
N TRP A 212 -20.06 0.17 1.85
CA TRP A 212 -21.10 -0.58 2.58
C TRP A 212 -22.12 0.35 3.22
N PHE A 213 -21.64 1.43 3.83
CA PHE A 213 -22.45 2.37 4.57
C PHE A 213 -23.28 3.27 3.66
N ILE A 214 -22.66 3.89 2.65
CA ILE A 214 -23.33 4.92 1.83
C ILE A 214 -24.25 4.34 0.76
N THR A 215 -24.11 3.05 0.44
CA THR A 215 -24.99 2.35 -0.51
C THR A 215 -25.88 1.30 0.16
N TRP A 216 -25.88 1.21 1.50
CA TRP A 216 -26.56 0.15 2.24
C TRP A 216 -26.25 -1.26 1.70
N TYR A 217 -24.96 -1.53 1.43
CA TYR A 217 -24.44 -2.78 0.83
C TYR A 217 -24.92 -3.10 -0.58
N SER A 218 -25.92 -2.39 -1.13
CA SER A 218 -26.42 -2.64 -2.48
C SER A 218 -25.32 -2.53 -3.53
N HIS A 219 -24.27 -1.73 -3.29
CA HIS A 219 -23.16 -1.61 -4.21
C HIS A 219 -22.25 -2.85 -4.28
N VAL A 220 -22.11 -3.55 -3.16
CA VAL A 220 -21.09 -4.57 -2.95
C VAL A 220 -21.66 -5.98 -3.03
N LEU A 221 -22.96 -6.14 -2.76
CA LEU A 221 -23.65 -7.42 -2.84
C LEU A 221 -24.31 -7.62 -4.21
N ASP A 222 -24.17 -8.82 -4.77
CA ASP A 222 -24.81 -9.21 -6.02
C ASP A 222 -26.19 -9.88 -5.81
N ASN A 223 -26.45 -10.43 -4.62
CA ASN A 223 -27.70 -11.12 -4.31
C ASN A 223 -28.79 -10.14 -3.85
N LEU A 224 -29.77 -9.90 -4.72
CA LEU A 224 -30.88 -8.98 -4.46
C LEU A 224 -31.72 -9.38 -3.24
N ASP A 225 -31.94 -10.67 -2.95
CA ASP A 225 -32.77 -11.10 -1.82
C ASP A 225 -32.14 -10.71 -0.48
N ILE A 226 -30.82 -10.82 -0.37
CA ILE A 226 -30.05 -10.39 0.81
C ILE A 226 -30.08 -8.87 0.93
N ILE A 227 -29.89 -8.14 -0.16
CA ILE A 227 -29.99 -6.67 -0.18
C ILE A 227 -31.36 -6.23 0.32
N LEU A 228 -32.43 -6.81 -0.21
CA LEU A 228 -33.80 -6.49 0.20
C LEU A 228 -34.07 -6.85 1.67
N ARG A 229 -33.49 -7.95 2.16
CA ARG A 229 -33.58 -8.33 3.58
C ARG A 229 -32.87 -7.34 4.50
N LEU A 230 -31.74 -6.77 4.08
CA LEU A 230 -31.04 -5.71 4.80
C LEU A 230 -31.83 -4.39 4.76
N TYR A 231 -32.48 -4.07 3.65
CA TYR A 231 -33.34 -2.88 3.54
C TYR A 231 -34.57 -2.99 4.46
N ASP A 232 -35.20 -4.17 4.55
CA ASP A 232 -36.27 -4.45 5.51
C ASP A 232 -35.84 -4.05 6.94
N LEU A 233 -34.58 -4.34 7.31
CA LEU A 233 -33.99 -4.00 8.60
C LEU A 233 -33.64 -2.51 8.74
N PHE A 234 -32.98 -1.92 7.74
CA PHE A 234 -32.46 -0.55 7.83
C PHE A 234 -33.56 0.50 7.89
N ILE A 235 -34.65 0.32 7.14
CA ILE A 235 -35.81 1.24 7.11
C ILE A 235 -36.45 1.42 8.50
N VAL A 236 -36.43 0.37 9.34
CA VAL A 236 -37.09 0.36 10.66
C VAL A 236 -36.11 0.55 11.83
N SER A 237 -34.85 0.79 11.53
CA SER A 237 -33.77 0.87 12.52
C SER A 237 -33.15 2.26 12.53
N HIS A 238 -32.21 2.50 13.45
CA HIS A 238 -31.45 3.75 13.44
C HIS A 238 -30.59 3.84 12.16
N PHE A 239 -30.33 5.05 11.65
CA PHE A 239 -29.53 5.23 10.41
C PHE A 239 -28.10 4.65 10.49
N LEU A 240 -27.59 4.43 11.71
CA LEU A 240 -26.30 3.78 11.97
C LEU A 240 -26.36 2.24 11.92
N MET A 241 -27.53 1.62 11.77
CA MET A 241 -27.67 0.16 11.72
C MET A 241 -26.74 -0.54 10.71
N PRO A 242 -26.46 0.02 9.51
CA PRO A 242 -25.52 -0.61 8.59
C PRO A 242 -24.08 -0.73 9.15
N ILE A 243 -23.68 0.14 10.09
CA ILE A 243 -22.37 0.06 10.77
C ILE A 243 -22.35 -1.09 11.78
N TYR A 244 -23.47 -1.34 12.47
CA TYR A 244 -23.58 -2.52 13.35
C TYR A 244 -23.51 -3.83 12.55
N VAL A 245 -24.10 -3.85 11.35
CA VAL A 245 -23.94 -4.98 10.42
C VAL A 245 -22.49 -5.11 9.96
N ALA A 246 -21.80 -3.99 9.68
CA ALA A 246 -20.39 -4.00 9.26
C ALA A 246 -19.49 -4.61 10.35
N ALA A 247 -19.73 -4.26 11.62
CA ALA A 247 -18.96 -4.78 12.74
C ALA A 247 -19.09 -6.31 12.86
N GLU A 248 -20.30 -6.86 12.66
CA GLU A 248 -20.53 -8.30 12.68
C GLU A 248 -20.01 -9.03 11.44
N ILE A 249 -19.97 -8.38 10.27
CA ILE A 249 -19.29 -8.92 9.08
C ILE A 249 -17.79 -9.05 9.36
N VAL A 250 -17.15 -8.00 9.88
CA VAL A 250 -15.72 -8.06 10.24
C VAL A 250 -15.46 -9.11 11.31
N ASN A 251 -16.35 -9.23 12.29
CA ASN A 251 -16.28 -10.27 13.31
C ASN A 251 -16.42 -11.70 12.73
N TYR A 252 -17.32 -11.90 11.77
CA TYR A 252 -17.48 -13.19 11.09
C TYR A 252 -16.18 -13.61 10.40
N TYR A 253 -15.49 -12.67 9.74
CA TYR A 253 -14.20 -12.91 9.09
C TYR A 253 -12.99 -12.70 10.01
N SER A 254 -13.18 -12.62 11.33
CA SER A 254 -12.10 -12.22 12.25
C SER A 254 -10.91 -13.18 12.23
N ASP A 255 -11.14 -14.49 12.08
CA ASP A 255 -10.06 -15.47 11.95
C ASP A 255 -9.24 -15.24 10.67
N GLU A 256 -9.88 -14.94 9.53
CA GLU A 256 -9.14 -14.60 8.32
C GLU A 256 -8.43 -13.25 8.43
N VAL A 257 -9.07 -12.24 9.03
CA VAL A 257 -8.46 -10.93 9.29
C VAL A 257 -7.20 -11.07 10.14
N LEU A 258 -7.27 -11.83 11.24
CA LEU A 258 -6.13 -12.13 12.12
C LEU A 258 -5.05 -12.98 11.44
N SER A 259 -5.39 -13.74 10.41
CA SER A 259 -4.44 -14.52 9.62
C SER A 259 -3.66 -13.71 8.58
N LYS A 260 -4.16 -12.51 8.20
CA LYS A 260 -3.49 -11.63 7.25
C LYS A 260 -2.30 -10.94 7.90
N ASP A 261 -1.34 -10.49 7.10
CA ASP A 261 -0.23 -9.68 7.61
C ASP A 261 -0.77 -8.39 8.24
N CYS A 262 -0.27 -8.05 9.43
CA CYS A 262 -0.67 -6.88 10.24
C CYS A 262 -0.10 -5.59 9.65
N GLU A 263 -0.41 -5.31 8.39
CA GLU A 263 0.04 -4.16 7.63
C GLU A 263 -1.14 -3.57 6.83
N MET A 264 -1.13 -2.25 6.66
CA MET A 264 -2.29 -1.50 6.13
C MET A 264 -2.72 -1.99 4.77
N ALA A 265 -1.79 -2.17 3.84
CA ALA A 265 -2.10 -2.64 2.50
C ALA A 265 -2.76 -4.02 2.48
N SER A 266 -2.26 -4.96 3.29
CA SER A 266 -2.75 -6.34 3.37
C SER A 266 -4.17 -6.41 3.93
N LEU A 267 -4.38 -5.77 5.08
CA LEU A 267 -5.68 -5.75 5.76
C LEU A 267 -6.71 -4.93 4.96
N HIS A 268 -6.32 -3.76 4.46
CA HIS A 268 -7.23 -2.90 3.69
C HIS A 268 -7.68 -3.57 2.39
N GLN A 269 -6.76 -4.21 1.67
CA GLN A 269 -7.10 -4.97 0.46
C GLN A 269 -8.11 -6.07 0.78
N TYR A 270 -7.84 -6.90 1.80
CA TYR A 270 -8.74 -8.00 2.16
C TYR A 270 -10.12 -7.50 2.57
N LEU A 271 -10.18 -6.51 3.46
CA LEU A 271 -11.43 -5.93 3.96
C LEU A 271 -12.25 -5.27 2.85
N SER A 272 -11.59 -4.68 1.85
CA SER A 272 -12.27 -4.05 0.70
C SER A 272 -12.94 -5.06 -0.25
N TYR A 273 -12.56 -6.34 -0.20
CA TYR A 273 -13.21 -7.42 -0.96
C TYR A 273 -14.34 -8.11 -0.19
N LEU A 274 -14.57 -7.75 1.07
CA LEU A 274 -15.66 -8.31 1.87
C LEU A 274 -16.97 -7.55 1.62
N PRO A 275 -18.11 -8.18 1.93
CA PRO A 275 -18.27 -9.61 2.20
C PRO A 275 -18.16 -10.45 0.91
N THR A 276 -17.54 -11.64 1.00
CA THR A 276 -17.58 -12.64 -0.10
C THR A 276 -18.93 -13.39 -0.08
N GLU A 277 -19.15 -14.38 -0.95
CA GLU A 277 -20.39 -15.20 -0.92
C GLU A 277 -20.63 -15.81 0.47
N ILE A 278 -21.57 -15.23 1.23
CA ILE A 278 -22.07 -15.70 2.52
C ILE A 278 -23.45 -16.33 2.28
N ASP A 279 -23.69 -17.50 2.86
CA ASP A 279 -24.99 -18.17 2.74
C ASP A 279 -26.10 -17.48 3.55
N ASP A 280 -27.35 -17.67 3.13
CA ASP A 280 -28.53 -17.01 3.72
C ASP A 280 -28.65 -17.23 5.24
N LYS A 281 -28.31 -18.43 5.73
CA LYS A 281 -28.39 -18.75 7.15
C LYS A 281 -27.38 -17.94 7.95
N THR A 282 -26.17 -17.79 7.43
CA THR A 282 -25.13 -16.96 8.04
C THR A 282 -25.51 -15.48 8.04
N TRP A 283 -26.14 -14.97 6.98
CA TRP A 283 -26.66 -13.59 6.95
C TRP A 283 -27.70 -13.32 8.03
N GLU A 284 -28.64 -14.24 8.25
CA GLU A 284 -29.62 -14.10 9.33
C GLU A 284 -28.95 -14.12 10.72
N GLU A 285 -27.88 -14.89 10.90
CA GLU A 285 -27.11 -14.86 12.14
C GLU A 285 -26.36 -13.53 12.33
N ILE A 286 -25.76 -12.98 11.27
CA ILE A 286 -25.14 -11.63 11.29
C ILE A 286 -26.18 -10.57 11.67
N ILE A 287 -27.38 -10.60 11.07
CA ILE A 287 -28.47 -9.68 11.38
C ILE A 287 -28.89 -9.79 12.85
N LYS A 288 -29.08 -11.01 13.37
CA LYS A 288 -29.44 -11.24 14.78
C LYS A 288 -28.37 -10.70 15.73
N ARG A 289 -27.10 -10.91 15.42
CA ARG A 289 -25.99 -10.40 16.24
C ARG A 289 -25.90 -8.87 16.18
N ALA A 290 -26.08 -8.28 15.01
CA ALA A 290 -26.10 -6.82 14.86
C ALA A 290 -27.28 -6.19 15.64
N LEU A 291 -28.46 -6.82 15.61
CA LEU A 291 -29.62 -6.42 16.41
C LEU A 291 -29.39 -6.55 17.92
N TYR A 292 -28.61 -7.55 18.34
CA TYR A 292 -28.17 -7.67 19.72
C TYR A 292 -27.17 -6.56 20.06
N LEU A 293 -26.21 -6.28 19.18
CA LEU A 293 -25.17 -5.27 19.38
C LEU A 293 -25.72 -3.85 19.52
N ILE A 294 -26.70 -3.46 18.70
CA ILE A 294 -27.37 -2.15 18.84
C ILE A 294 -28.22 -2.06 20.11
N LYS A 295 -28.68 -3.19 20.64
CA LYS A 295 -29.41 -3.23 21.91
C LYS A 295 -28.47 -3.12 23.10
N THR A 296 -27.28 -3.71 23.05
CA THR A 296 -26.27 -3.63 24.12
C THR A 296 -25.49 -2.32 24.09
N HIS A 297 -25.21 -1.80 22.90
CA HIS A 297 -24.48 -0.54 22.67
C HIS A 297 -25.33 0.39 21.79
N PRO A 298 -26.38 1.03 22.35
CA PRO A 298 -27.26 1.91 21.58
C PRO A 298 -26.54 3.14 20.99
N PRO A 299 -27.07 3.79 19.94
CA PRO A 299 -26.40 4.90 19.25
C PRO A 299 -25.93 6.04 20.14
N ASN A 300 -26.67 6.35 21.21
CA ASN A 300 -26.32 7.38 22.18
C ASN A 300 -25.11 7.04 23.07
N THR A 301 -24.67 5.78 23.11
CA THR A 301 -23.44 5.37 23.82
C THR A 301 -22.21 5.34 22.93
N LEU A 302 -22.37 5.44 21.61
CA LEU A 302 -21.27 5.30 20.66
C LEU A 302 -20.21 6.40 20.79
N GLU A 303 -20.60 7.62 21.14
CA GLU A 303 -19.64 8.70 21.40
C GLU A 303 -18.69 8.36 22.56
N ASN A 304 -19.23 7.80 23.66
CA ASN A 304 -18.44 7.38 24.81
C ASN A 304 -17.56 6.18 24.46
N LEU A 305 -18.10 5.19 23.75
CA LEU A 305 -17.32 4.03 23.29
C LEU A 305 -16.19 4.45 22.35
N ASN A 306 -16.44 5.42 21.47
CA ASN A 306 -15.41 5.98 20.60
C ASN A 306 -14.33 6.74 21.39
N PHE A 307 -14.73 7.43 22.45
CA PHE A 307 -13.77 8.06 23.38
C PHE A 307 -12.92 7.01 24.12
N GLU A 308 -13.53 5.95 24.65
CA GLU A 308 -12.83 4.85 25.29
C GLU A 308 -11.88 4.10 24.33
N TRP A 309 -12.34 3.85 23.10
CA TRP A 309 -11.55 3.25 22.03
C TRP A 309 -10.34 4.12 21.68
N LYS A 310 -10.50 5.43 21.53
CA LYS A 310 -9.37 6.35 21.28
C LYS A 310 -8.32 6.29 22.39
N ILE A 311 -8.75 6.23 23.65
CA ILE A 311 -7.83 6.03 24.80
C ILE A 311 -7.13 4.66 24.69
N LYS A 312 -7.85 3.63 24.24
CA LYS A 312 -7.28 2.30 24.03
C LYS A 312 -6.25 2.28 22.89
N CYS A 313 -6.51 2.96 21.77
CA CYS A 313 -5.55 3.13 20.67
C CYS A 313 -4.24 3.76 21.15
N GLU A 314 -4.32 4.82 21.97
CA GLU A 314 -3.14 5.43 22.59
C GLU A 314 -2.34 4.39 23.41
N ASN A 315 -2.98 3.45 24.09
CA ASN A 315 -2.30 2.38 24.84
C ASN A 315 -1.76 1.24 23.95
N ILE A 316 -2.44 0.93 22.84
CA ILE A 316 -2.00 -0.07 21.86
C ILE A 316 -0.71 0.41 21.18
N GLU A 317 -0.66 1.69 20.77
CA GLU A 317 0.52 2.31 20.18
C GLU A 317 1.72 2.29 21.15
N ASN A 318 1.50 2.70 22.40
CA ASN A 318 2.52 2.68 23.47
C ASN A 318 3.04 1.27 23.81
N SER A 319 2.25 0.22 23.58
CA SER A 319 2.66 -1.18 23.83
C SER A 319 3.33 -1.84 22.62
N SER A 320 3.04 -1.40 21.39
CA SER A 320 3.82 -1.74 20.20
C SER A 320 5.25 -1.18 20.23
N ASP A 321 5.48 -0.05 20.89
CA ASP A 321 6.82 0.55 21.04
C ASP A 321 7.75 -0.24 21.99
N GLN A 322 7.20 -1.01 22.93
CA GLN A 322 8.00 -1.97 23.72
C GLN A 322 8.32 -3.26 22.97
N LEU A 323 7.64 -3.53 21.85
CA LEU A 323 7.83 -4.73 21.02
C LEU A 323 8.85 -4.55 19.88
N TYR A 324 9.36 -3.32 19.68
CA TYR A 324 10.45 -3.05 18.73
C TYR A 324 11.85 -2.95 19.38
N ILE A 325 11.99 -3.29 20.67
CA ILE A 325 13.27 -3.61 21.30
C ILE A 325 13.22 -5.06 21.81
N SER A 326 13.82 -5.99 21.05
CA SER A 326 14.08 -7.43 21.31
C SER A 326 13.15 -8.45 20.60
N PRO A 327 13.69 -9.39 19.79
CA PRO A 327 12.96 -10.52 19.24
C PRO A 327 12.77 -11.62 20.31
N ARG A 328 11.88 -11.41 21.27
CA ARG A 328 11.41 -12.44 22.20
C ARG A 328 10.03 -12.05 22.75
N PHE A 329 8.95 -12.37 22.03
CA PHE A 329 7.64 -12.78 22.59
C PHE A 329 6.70 -13.21 21.46
N ARG A 330 6.93 -14.40 20.90
CA ARG A 330 5.92 -15.20 20.19
C ARG A 330 6.00 -16.64 20.70
N LYS A 331 5.67 -16.80 21.98
CA LYS A 331 5.34 -18.06 22.65
C LYS A 331 4.54 -17.68 23.90
N ASP A 332 3.25 -17.39 23.71
CA ASP A 332 2.19 -17.62 24.71
C ASP A 332 0.84 -17.11 24.19
N LYS A 333 0.20 -17.90 23.32
CA LYS A 333 -1.26 -18.09 23.23
C LYS A 333 -1.55 -19.20 22.22
N ASN A 334 -1.04 -20.38 22.54
CA ASN A 334 -1.59 -21.65 22.06
C ASN A 334 -1.80 -22.60 23.27
N LYS A 335 -2.30 -22.02 24.36
CA LYS A 335 -2.79 -22.70 25.56
C LYS A 335 -4.25 -22.30 25.72
N ASN A 336 -5.14 -23.02 25.02
CA ASN A 336 -6.44 -23.41 25.57
C ASN A 336 -7.30 -24.33 24.67
N ASN A 337 -6.84 -24.76 23.49
CA ASN A 337 -7.58 -25.75 22.69
C ASN A 337 -7.01 -27.20 22.69
N ASN A 338 -6.17 -27.59 23.65
CA ASN A 338 -5.63 -28.96 23.73
C ASN A 338 -6.00 -29.79 24.98
N ASN A 339 -6.96 -29.34 25.80
CA ASN A 339 -7.37 -30.10 27.00
C ASN A 339 -8.22 -31.36 26.73
N GLN A 340 -8.38 -31.81 25.48
CA GLN A 340 -8.96 -33.12 25.17
C GLN A 340 -8.04 -34.08 24.38
N GLN A 341 -6.79 -33.70 24.10
CA GLN A 341 -5.81 -34.61 23.46
C GLN A 341 -4.58 -34.92 24.32
N GLU A 342 -4.53 -34.48 25.58
CA GLU A 342 -3.35 -34.63 26.45
C GLU A 342 -3.31 -35.87 27.37
N LEU A 343 -4.22 -36.84 27.21
CA LEU A 343 -4.18 -38.08 28.00
C LEU A 343 -3.44 -39.26 27.33
N VAL A 344 -2.99 -39.13 26.08
CA VAL A 344 -2.34 -40.25 25.35
C VAL A 344 -0.85 -40.03 25.04
N LYS A 345 -0.29 -38.81 25.21
CA LYS A 345 1.11 -38.51 24.82
C LYS A 345 2.11 -38.35 25.97
N GLN A 346 1.76 -38.70 27.20
CA GLN A 346 2.60 -38.44 28.38
C GLN A 346 3.49 -39.61 28.88
N GLN A 347 3.63 -40.71 28.13
CA GLN A 347 4.52 -41.82 28.53
C GLN A 347 5.83 -41.97 27.74
N SER A 348 6.12 -41.16 26.71
CA SER A 348 7.25 -41.44 25.80
C SER A 348 8.49 -40.54 25.94
N ASN A 349 8.69 -39.76 27.01
CA ASN A 349 9.79 -38.78 27.09
C ASN A 349 10.71 -38.84 28.33
N LYS A 350 10.69 -39.95 29.09
CA LYS A 350 11.64 -40.15 30.20
C LYS A 350 12.91 -40.91 29.77
N LEU A 351 12.79 -41.86 28.84
CA LEU A 351 13.90 -42.71 28.41
C LEU A 351 14.93 -41.95 27.55
N SER A 352 14.46 -41.08 26.65
CA SER A 352 15.30 -40.28 25.76
C SER A 352 16.20 -39.28 26.51
N ARG A 353 15.70 -38.70 27.60
CA ARG A 353 16.47 -37.75 28.43
C ARG A 353 17.56 -38.45 29.23
N ILE A 354 17.31 -39.65 29.74
CA ILE A 354 18.32 -40.43 30.49
C ILE A 354 19.47 -40.85 29.56
N VAL A 355 19.16 -41.26 28.33
CA VAL A 355 20.18 -41.63 27.32
C VAL A 355 21.04 -40.42 26.94
N PHE A 356 20.44 -39.24 26.75
CA PHE A 356 21.16 -38.01 26.42
C PHE A 356 22.15 -37.58 27.52
N TRP A 357 21.75 -37.62 28.79
CA TRP A 357 22.64 -37.32 29.91
C TRP A 357 23.77 -38.35 30.06
N GLY A 358 23.48 -39.64 29.82
CA GLY A 358 24.47 -40.71 29.86
C GLY A 358 25.59 -40.56 28.81
N VAL A 359 25.23 -40.20 27.58
CA VAL A 359 26.20 -39.99 26.49
C VAL A 359 27.03 -38.73 26.72
N THR A 360 26.43 -37.65 27.23
CA THR A 360 27.15 -36.39 27.46
C THR A 360 28.20 -36.52 28.57
N ILE A 361 27.88 -37.26 29.64
CA ILE A 361 28.80 -37.50 30.76
C ILE A 361 29.96 -38.42 30.34
N THR A 362 29.70 -39.44 29.52
CA THR A 362 30.75 -40.36 29.04
C THR A 362 31.73 -39.68 28.08
N VAL A 363 31.22 -38.85 27.16
CA VAL A 363 32.08 -38.07 26.25
C VAL A 363 32.89 -37.01 26.99
N GLY A 364 32.29 -36.32 27.98
CA GLY A 364 33.00 -35.36 28.83
C GLY A 364 34.08 -36.02 29.69
N GLY A 365 33.80 -37.21 30.25
CA GLY A 365 34.77 -38.00 31.01
C GLY A 365 35.96 -38.48 30.17
N LEU A 366 35.70 -38.92 28.92
CA LEU A 366 36.76 -39.32 27.99
C LEU A 366 37.65 -38.13 27.58
N ALA A 367 37.07 -36.95 27.38
CA ALA A 367 37.82 -35.75 27.05
C ALA A 367 38.73 -35.31 28.21
N ILE A 368 38.27 -35.39 29.46
CA ILE A 368 39.07 -35.07 30.65
C ILE A 368 40.14 -36.12 30.91
N TYR A 369 39.84 -37.41 30.68
CA TYR A 369 40.82 -38.49 30.80
C TYR A 369 41.95 -38.35 29.78
N LEU A 370 41.62 -38.04 28.52
CA LEU A 370 42.60 -37.79 27.47
C LEU A 370 43.40 -36.50 27.70
N TRP A 371 42.79 -35.49 28.31
CA TRP A 371 43.46 -34.24 28.70
C TRP A 371 44.50 -34.48 29.81
N ASN A 372 44.12 -35.19 30.87
CA ASN A 372 44.97 -35.48 32.03
C ASN A 372 46.10 -36.47 31.73
N HIS A 373 46.03 -37.26 30.65
CA HIS A 373 47.14 -38.11 30.20
C HIS A 373 48.10 -37.43 29.22
N SER A 374 47.87 -36.17 28.85
CA SER A 374 48.66 -35.52 27.79
C SER A 374 49.84 -34.67 28.27
N GLN A 375 49.91 -34.19 29.53
CA GLN A 375 51.09 -33.45 30.00
C GLN A 375 51.34 -33.62 31.51
N ALA A 376 52.41 -34.35 31.85
CA ALA A 376 53.15 -34.15 33.09
C ALA A 376 54.11 -32.98 32.89
N ILE A 377 54.05 -31.93 33.72
CA ILE A 377 55.17 -31.07 34.16
C ILE A 377 54.71 -30.20 35.34
N ASP A 378 55.32 -30.50 36.49
CA ASP A 378 55.58 -29.77 37.75
C ASP A 378 54.69 -28.58 38.20
N LEU A 379 53.98 -28.81 39.31
CA LEU A 379 53.31 -27.82 40.17
C LEU A 379 54.10 -27.68 41.47
N ASN A 380 54.92 -26.63 41.58
CA ASN A 380 55.46 -26.17 42.86
C ASN A 380 55.78 -24.68 42.80
N LYS A 381 54.75 -23.83 42.94
CA LYS A 381 54.87 -22.53 43.62
C LYS A 381 53.51 -21.85 43.79
N PHE A 382 53.29 -21.36 45.01
CA PHE A 382 52.26 -20.43 45.48
C PHE A 382 50.94 -21.00 46.02
N GLU A 383 51.04 -21.61 47.20
CA GLU A 383 50.16 -21.24 48.32
C GLU A 383 50.67 -19.94 48.95
N ILE A 384 49.76 -18.98 49.21
CA ILE A 384 49.67 -18.16 50.44
C ILE A 384 48.44 -17.24 50.31
N LEU A 385 47.68 -17.14 51.41
CA LEU A 385 46.52 -16.27 51.69
C LEU A 385 45.13 -16.80 51.30
N LYS A 386 44.77 -17.86 52.01
CA LYS A 386 43.41 -18.13 52.51
C LYS A 386 43.23 -17.36 53.82
N SER A 387 42.37 -16.35 53.86
CA SER A 387 41.76 -15.86 55.10
C SER A 387 40.54 -14.98 54.83
N LYS A 388 39.37 -15.63 54.88
CA LYS A 388 38.05 -15.19 55.37
C LYS A 388 37.55 -13.78 54.99
N ASN A 389 36.53 -13.71 54.14
CA ASN A 389 35.09 -13.84 54.46
C ASN A 389 34.49 -12.54 55.01
N ASP A 390 33.61 -11.93 54.22
CA ASP A 390 32.18 -11.74 54.53
C ASP A 390 31.68 -10.41 53.97
N LEU A 391 30.88 -10.48 52.88
CA LEU A 391 29.53 -9.90 52.81
C LEU A 391 28.96 -10.02 51.37
N LEU A 392 27.84 -10.74 51.31
CA LEU A 392 26.70 -10.59 50.39
C LEU A 392 26.72 -11.23 48.99
N ARG A 393 26.00 -12.36 48.94
CA ARG A 393 25.20 -12.88 47.82
C ARG A 393 24.27 -11.80 47.23
N GLN A 394 24.26 -11.60 45.91
CA GLN A 394 23.19 -12.04 44.99
C GLN A 394 23.46 -11.57 43.54
N GLU A 395 23.16 -12.47 42.59
CA GLU A 395 22.82 -12.30 41.17
C GLU A 395 23.87 -12.06 40.04
N ASN A 396 23.75 -12.95 39.05
CA ASN A 396 24.15 -12.98 37.64
C ASN A 396 25.62 -13.27 37.22
N ASN A 397 25.76 -14.43 36.57
CA ASN A 397 27.01 -15.15 36.31
C ASN A 397 27.33 -15.34 34.80
N GLN A 398 26.94 -14.39 33.94
CA GLN A 398 27.32 -14.40 32.51
C GLN A 398 28.48 -13.45 32.17
N SER A 399 28.74 -12.45 33.00
CA SER A 399 29.77 -11.44 32.73
C SER A 399 31.20 -11.88 33.07
N PHE A 400 31.38 -12.99 33.80
CA PHE A 400 32.71 -13.44 34.23
C PHE A 400 33.48 -14.19 33.12
N PHE A 401 32.77 -14.92 32.24
CA PHE A 401 33.40 -15.71 31.16
C PHE A 401 33.92 -14.82 30.02
N PHE A 402 33.15 -13.81 29.61
CA PHE A 402 33.57 -12.86 28.58
C PHE A 402 34.73 -11.97 29.04
N TYR A 403 34.79 -11.62 30.33
CA TYR A 403 35.88 -10.85 30.91
C TYR A 403 37.22 -11.61 30.87
N ILE A 404 37.21 -12.92 31.11
CA ILE A 404 38.40 -13.77 31.03
C ILE A 404 38.87 -13.96 29.58
N VAL A 405 37.94 -14.16 28.64
CA VAL A 405 38.27 -14.28 27.20
C VAL A 405 38.83 -12.97 26.65
N PHE A 406 38.30 -11.81 27.07
CA PHE A 406 38.81 -10.50 26.67
C PHE A 406 40.22 -10.23 27.23
N LEU A 407 40.50 -10.64 28.47
CA LEU A 407 41.84 -10.53 29.06
C LEU A 407 42.86 -11.47 28.39
N LEU A 408 42.45 -12.66 27.95
CA LEU A 408 43.32 -13.61 27.23
C LEU A 408 43.63 -13.12 25.80
N LEU A 409 42.64 -12.58 25.09
CA LEU A 409 42.84 -12.02 23.74
C LEU A 409 43.69 -10.75 23.76
N ARG A 410 43.52 -9.89 24.78
CA ARG A 410 44.35 -8.69 24.96
C ARG A 410 45.81 -9.02 25.29
N LYS A 411 46.07 -10.17 25.95
CA LYS A 411 47.43 -10.65 26.25
C LYS A 411 48.10 -11.33 25.05
N LEU A 412 47.31 -11.95 24.16
CA LEU A 412 47.78 -12.53 22.89
C LEU A 412 48.13 -11.45 21.85
N MET A 413 47.39 -10.34 21.79
CA MET A 413 47.69 -9.25 20.84
C MET A 413 48.91 -8.41 21.24
N ASN A 414 49.25 -8.32 22.53
CA ASN A 414 50.41 -7.54 23.00
C ASN A 414 51.77 -8.27 22.91
N SER A 415 51.82 -9.49 22.36
CA SER A 415 53.08 -10.24 22.21
C SER A 415 53.68 -10.22 20.79
N TYR A 416 53.07 -9.51 19.84
CA TYR A 416 53.57 -9.41 18.45
C TYR A 416 54.04 -7.99 18.13
N SER A 417 55.14 -7.58 18.74
CA SER A 417 55.90 -6.39 18.35
C SER A 417 57.36 -6.58 18.79
N SER A 418 58.17 -7.23 17.95
CA SER A 418 59.57 -6.86 17.63
C SER A 418 60.37 -8.01 16.99
N SER A 419 61.01 -7.67 15.86
CA SER A 419 62.22 -8.29 15.26
C SER A 419 62.17 -9.70 14.63
N THR A 420 62.59 -9.74 13.36
CA THR A 420 63.07 -10.84 12.49
C THR A 420 64.51 -11.31 12.88
N PRO A 421 65.21 -12.29 12.24
CA PRO A 421 64.88 -13.37 11.27
C PRO A 421 65.52 -14.78 11.55
N SER A 422 65.12 -15.81 10.78
CA SER A 422 65.97 -16.78 10.02
C SER A 422 65.26 -18.14 9.76
N SER A 423 65.40 -18.66 8.55
CA SER A 423 64.38 -19.43 7.82
C SER A 423 64.48 -20.97 7.85
N GLU A 424 65.38 -21.58 8.62
CA GLU A 424 65.51 -23.06 8.61
C GLU A 424 64.87 -23.78 9.81
N ILE A 425 64.61 -23.09 10.93
CA ILE A 425 63.95 -23.69 12.10
C ILE A 425 62.42 -23.68 11.95
N LEU A 426 61.89 -22.75 11.15
CA LEU A 426 60.45 -22.63 10.86
C LEU A 426 59.92 -23.81 10.03
N PHE A 427 60.70 -24.33 9.08
CA PHE A 427 60.21 -25.38 8.16
C PHE A 427 60.02 -26.75 8.82
N LYS A 428 60.82 -27.09 9.85
CA LYS A 428 60.63 -28.35 10.62
C LYS A 428 59.47 -28.26 11.62
N ARG A 429 59.20 -27.09 12.21
CA ARG A 429 58.03 -26.88 13.09
C ARG A 429 56.70 -26.78 12.33
N PHE A 430 56.71 -26.25 11.11
CA PHE A 430 55.49 -26.14 10.29
C PHE A 430 54.91 -27.49 9.85
N ARG A 431 55.76 -28.51 9.65
CA ARG A 431 55.33 -29.84 9.18
C ARG A 431 54.58 -30.66 10.25
N LEU A 432 54.88 -30.45 11.53
CA LEU A 432 54.18 -31.06 12.66
C LEU A 432 52.86 -30.35 12.98
N TRP A 433 52.84 -29.01 12.83
CA TRP A 433 51.65 -28.19 13.09
C TRP A 433 50.53 -28.42 12.06
N LYS A 434 50.89 -28.62 10.79
CA LYS A 434 49.91 -28.88 9.71
C LYS A 434 49.15 -30.20 9.90
N ARG A 435 49.75 -31.20 10.56
CA ARG A 435 49.12 -32.50 10.79
C ARG A 435 48.08 -32.44 11.91
N GLN A 436 48.39 -31.72 12.99
CA GLN A 436 47.47 -31.53 14.12
C GLN A 436 46.28 -30.63 13.75
N TYR A 437 46.51 -29.55 12.99
CA TYR A 437 45.43 -28.67 12.54
C TYR A 437 44.49 -29.38 11.55
N LEU A 438 45.03 -30.22 10.66
CA LEU A 438 44.22 -31.02 9.74
C LEU A 438 43.34 -32.03 10.49
N HIS A 439 43.86 -32.67 11.54
CA HIS A 439 43.05 -33.56 12.38
C HIS A 439 41.93 -32.81 13.09
N VAL A 440 42.20 -31.64 13.66
CA VAL A 440 41.16 -30.82 14.30
C VAL A 440 40.07 -30.42 13.31
N VAL A 441 40.44 -29.93 12.13
CA VAL A 441 39.47 -29.57 11.07
C VAL A 441 38.66 -30.79 10.64
N ILE A 442 39.30 -31.93 10.37
CA ILE A 442 38.61 -33.17 9.97
C ILE A 442 37.64 -33.64 11.06
N TYR A 443 38.04 -33.64 12.34
CA TYR A 443 37.17 -34.06 13.43
C TYR A 443 36.01 -33.09 13.66
N THR A 444 36.23 -31.78 13.54
CA THR A 444 35.15 -30.80 13.66
C THR A 444 34.19 -30.88 12.47
N SER A 445 34.68 -31.07 11.25
CA SER A 445 33.84 -31.20 10.07
C SER A 445 33.05 -32.51 10.09
N LEU A 446 33.65 -33.62 10.53
CA LEU A 446 32.92 -34.89 10.72
C LEU A 446 31.84 -34.75 11.81
N PHE A 447 32.13 -34.05 12.91
CA PHE A 447 31.15 -33.80 13.96
C PHE A 447 29.93 -33.03 13.43
N TRP A 448 30.15 -31.95 12.67
CA TRP A 448 29.04 -31.18 12.08
C TRP A 448 28.29 -31.97 11.01
N ILE A 449 28.97 -32.76 10.17
CA ILE A 449 28.31 -33.64 9.18
C ILE A 449 27.44 -34.70 9.87
N PHE A 450 27.92 -35.35 10.94
CA PHE A 450 27.11 -36.33 11.68
C PHE A 450 25.95 -35.68 12.42
N LEU A 451 26.14 -34.47 12.94
CA LEU A 451 25.06 -33.69 13.56
C LEU A 451 23.97 -33.35 12.53
N ASP A 452 24.36 -32.90 11.34
CA ASP A 452 23.43 -32.56 10.26
C ASP A 452 22.72 -33.80 9.71
N VAL A 453 23.42 -34.92 9.50
CA VAL A 453 22.81 -36.20 9.10
C VAL A 453 21.84 -36.70 10.18
N PHE A 454 22.17 -36.54 11.46
CA PHE A 454 21.30 -36.90 12.57
C PHE A 454 20.04 -36.02 12.63
N PHE A 455 20.19 -34.70 12.40
CA PHE A 455 19.04 -33.79 12.28
C PHE A 455 18.19 -34.10 11.04
N ILE A 456 18.81 -34.38 9.89
CA ILE A 456 18.09 -34.80 8.69
C ILE A 456 17.35 -36.13 8.94
N MET A 457 17.95 -37.10 9.64
CA MET A 457 17.25 -38.35 10.01
C MET A 457 16.14 -38.15 11.04
N LEU A 458 16.23 -37.13 11.91
CA LEU A 458 15.20 -36.77 12.88
C LEU A 458 14.03 -35.98 12.28
N PHE A 459 14.25 -35.29 11.16
CA PHE A 459 13.27 -34.40 10.53
C PHE A 459 12.87 -34.82 9.11
N SER A 460 13.42 -35.91 8.59
CA SER A 460 13.00 -36.56 7.36
C SER A 460 11.97 -37.66 7.66
N ASP A 461 10.70 -37.27 7.77
CA ASP A 461 9.59 -38.21 7.56
C ASP A 461 9.58 -38.61 6.07
N CYS A 462 10.38 -39.60 5.70
CA CYS A 462 10.39 -40.11 4.34
C CYS A 462 9.47 -41.32 4.23
N THR A 463 8.49 -41.20 3.32
CA THR A 463 8.25 -42.20 2.26
C THR A 463 8.83 -43.59 2.55
N LYS A 464 7.99 -44.50 3.05
CA LYS A 464 8.20 -45.94 2.94
C LYS A 464 6.90 -46.62 2.50
N GLU A 465 6.65 -46.59 1.20
CA GLU A 465 6.06 -47.74 0.52
C GLU A 465 7.18 -48.50 -0.19
N VAL A 466 6.96 -49.82 -0.33
CA VAL A 466 7.85 -50.86 -0.91
C VAL A 466 8.77 -51.56 0.10
N LEU A 467 8.17 -52.44 0.94
CA LEU A 467 8.52 -53.87 1.12
C LEU A 467 7.63 -54.52 2.22
N ILE A 468 6.41 -54.95 1.82
CA ILE A 468 5.49 -56.06 2.26
C ILE A 468 5.37 -56.49 3.77
N PRO A 469 4.28 -57.19 4.19
CA PRO A 469 2.99 -56.70 4.74
C PRO A 469 2.72 -57.19 6.19
N CYS A 470 1.63 -56.73 6.84
CA CYS A 470 0.84 -57.46 7.87
C CYS A 470 -0.37 -56.57 8.27
N SER A 471 -1.54 -56.67 7.65
CA SER A 471 -2.59 -57.71 7.72
C SER A 471 -3.58 -57.56 8.89
N SER A 472 -4.85 -57.32 8.50
CA SER A 472 -6.13 -57.76 9.11
C SER A 472 -6.50 -57.18 10.48
N SER A 473 -7.73 -56.76 10.81
CA SER A 473 -9.11 -57.06 10.37
C SER A 473 -10.03 -56.00 11.07
N ALA A 474 -11.30 -55.74 10.80
CA ALA A 474 -12.33 -56.35 9.95
C ALA A 474 -13.56 -55.41 9.88
N SER A 475 -14.17 -55.35 8.68
CA SER A 475 -15.62 -55.40 8.41
C SER A 475 -16.50 -54.15 8.69
N LEU A 476 -17.56 -53.82 7.94
CA LEU A 476 -18.30 -54.54 6.88
C LEU A 476 -19.32 -53.59 6.20
N LYS A 477 -19.65 -53.88 4.92
CA LYS A 477 -20.85 -53.51 4.12
C LYS A 477 -20.84 -52.14 3.40
N ASP A 478 -21.12 -52.02 2.09
CA ASP A 478 -21.71 -52.93 1.11
C ASP A 478 -21.25 -52.63 -0.34
N LYS A 479 -21.55 -53.60 -1.20
CA LYS A 479 -20.92 -53.99 -2.48
C LYS A 479 -21.41 -53.26 -3.78
N PRO A 480 -20.78 -53.55 -4.94
CA PRO A 480 -20.64 -52.69 -6.12
C PRO A 480 -21.45 -53.18 -7.34
N VAL A 481 -21.29 -52.50 -8.49
CA VAL A 481 -21.37 -53.15 -9.82
C VAL A 481 -20.19 -52.73 -10.69
N LEU A 482 -19.40 -53.74 -11.07
CA LEU A 482 -18.38 -53.76 -12.13
C LEU A 482 -19.05 -53.87 -13.50
N ILE A 483 -18.51 -53.22 -14.54
CA ILE A 483 -18.20 -53.90 -15.81
C ILE A 483 -16.87 -53.35 -16.34
N ASP A 484 -16.10 -54.28 -16.88
CA ASP A 484 -14.68 -54.30 -17.14
C ASP A 484 -14.44 -54.35 -18.67
N VAL A 485 -13.17 -54.17 -19.06
CA VAL A 485 -12.54 -54.61 -20.33
C VAL A 485 -12.56 -53.66 -21.56
N ASP A 486 -11.51 -52.82 -21.63
CA ASP A 486 -10.36 -52.87 -22.58
C ASP A 486 -10.50 -52.71 -24.13
N PRO A 487 -9.39 -52.34 -24.82
CA PRO A 487 -9.36 -51.33 -25.89
C PRO A 487 -9.07 -51.88 -27.30
N ILE A 488 -9.24 -51.04 -28.32
CA ILE A 488 -8.76 -51.32 -29.69
C ILE A 488 -8.10 -50.08 -30.31
N GLU A 489 -6.96 -50.37 -30.95
CA GLU A 489 -6.04 -49.54 -31.72
C GLU A 489 -6.48 -49.31 -33.19
N ASP A 490 -5.92 -48.25 -33.77
CA ASP A 490 -5.43 -48.10 -35.15
C ASP A 490 -6.28 -47.48 -36.30
N SER A 491 -5.60 -46.54 -36.97
CA SER A 491 -5.50 -46.28 -38.42
C SER A 491 -6.48 -45.39 -39.22
N ARG A 492 -5.89 -44.26 -39.68
CA ARG A 492 -5.78 -43.70 -41.06
C ARG A 492 -7.06 -43.43 -41.92
N VAL A 493 -7.08 -42.25 -42.59
CA VAL A 493 -7.03 -42.06 -44.09
C VAL A 493 -7.76 -40.77 -44.62
N ARG A 494 -6.96 -39.88 -45.25
CA ARG A 494 -7.08 -39.08 -46.52
C ARG A 494 -8.18 -38.00 -46.81
N ARG A 495 -7.64 -36.80 -47.14
CA ARG A 495 -7.69 -35.94 -48.38
C ARG A 495 -9.02 -35.64 -49.14
N HIS A 496 -9.27 -34.33 -49.27
CA HIS A 496 -9.85 -33.47 -50.34
C HIS A 496 -10.52 -34.06 -51.60
N PRO A 497 -11.50 -33.32 -52.19
CA PRO A 497 -11.19 -32.49 -53.37
C PRO A 497 -11.90 -31.11 -53.47
N LYS A 498 -11.39 -30.31 -54.42
CA LYS A 498 -11.76 -28.95 -54.87
C LYS A 498 -13.14 -28.85 -55.55
N PHE A 499 -13.71 -27.65 -55.58
CA PHE A 499 -14.52 -27.14 -56.71
C PHE A 499 -14.29 -25.63 -56.90
N GLN A 500 -14.37 -25.18 -58.15
CA GLN A 500 -14.05 -23.85 -58.70
C GLN A 500 -15.26 -23.33 -59.51
N VAL A 501 -15.18 -22.08 -60.02
CA VAL A 501 -15.99 -21.46 -61.11
C VAL A 501 -17.22 -20.65 -60.58
N ASP A 502 -17.55 -19.39 -60.93
CA ASP A 502 -17.18 -18.47 -62.02
C ASP A 502 -17.46 -16.96 -61.72
N LYS A 503 -16.98 -16.12 -62.65
CA LYS A 503 -17.11 -14.65 -62.86
C LYS A 503 -18.52 -14.02 -62.81
N PHE A 504 -18.59 -12.70 -62.58
CA PHE A 504 -19.31 -11.74 -63.46
C PHE A 504 -18.82 -10.28 -63.28
N GLN A 505 -18.71 -9.54 -64.39
CA GLN A 505 -18.32 -8.13 -64.54
C GLN A 505 -19.55 -7.21 -64.66
N ASP A 506 -19.42 -5.94 -64.24
CA ASP A 506 -19.67 -4.67 -64.99
C ASP A 506 -19.87 -3.50 -63.99
N LYS A 507 -19.06 -2.42 -64.00
CA LYS A 507 -18.98 -1.25 -64.91
C LYS A 507 -20.21 -0.33 -64.92
N THR A 508 -20.02 0.88 -64.37
CA THR A 508 -20.36 2.22 -64.95
C THR A 508 -19.88 3.29 -63.93
N GLN A 509 -18.89 4.16 -64.22
CA GLN A 509 -18.94 5.40 -65.04
C GLN A 509 -20.01 6.39 -64.54
N THR A 510 -19.82 7.70 -64.31
CA THR A 510 -18.75 8.69 -64.61
C THR A 510 -19.15 10.06 -63.98
N ILE A 511 -18.22 10.79 -63.34
CA ILE A 511 -17.62 12.10 -63.74
C ILE A 511 -18.43 13.40 -63.47
N SER A 512 -17.88 14.25 -62.59
CA SER A 512 -17.28 15.57 -62.89
C SER A 512 -16.67 16.15 -61.60
N GLN A 513 -15.33 16.26 -61.46
CA GLN A 513 -14.46 17.38 -61.89
C GLN A 513 -14.90 18.72 -61.29
N ARG A 514 -14.07 19.61 -60.72
CA ARG A 514 -12.62 19.84 -60.70
C ARG A 514 -12.45 21.11 -59.83
N ASN A 515 -11.63 21.15 -58.78
CA ASN A 515 -10.28 21.77 -58.71
C ASN A 515 -10.02 21.96 -57.19
N ASN A 516 -8.91 21.57 -56.58
CA ASN A 516 -7.59 22.18 -56.76
C ASN A 516 -6.47 21.17 -56.48
N VAL A 517 -5.62 21.00 -57.48
CA VAL A 517 -4.30 20.39 -57.40
C VAL A 517 -3.32 21.51 -57.10
N PHE A 518 -2.53 21.42 -56.03
CA PHE A 518 -1.07 21.56 -56.07
C PHE A 518 -0.48 21.24 -54.67
N ASN A 519 0.60 20.46 -54.67
CA ASN A 519 1.42 20.00 -53.54
C ASN A 519 0.94 18.78 -52.71
N LYS A 520 0.62 17.68 -53.40
CA LYS A 520 0.60 16.32 -52.81
C LYS A 520 1.60 15.36 -53.50
N LYS A 521 2.80 15.85 -53.85
CA LYS A 521 3.83 15.08 -54.58
C LYS A 521 5.10 14.73 -53.79
N LYS A 522 5.09 14.88 -52.46
CA LYS A 522 6.21 14.42 -51.60
C LYS A 522 5.83 13.36 -50.56
N TYR A 523 4.59 12.86 -50.56
CA TYR A 523 4.04 12.01 -49.49
C TYR A 523 3.59 10.60 -49.93
N GLU A 524 4.01 10.10 -51.09
CA GLU A 524 3.62 8.75 -51.58
C GLU A 524 4.80 7.92 -52.15
N LYS A 525 6.00 8.08 -51.58
CA LYS A 525 7.15 7.21 -51.88
C LYS A 525 7.74 6.61 -50.59
N SER A 526 6.93 5.89 -49.82
CA SER A 526 7.41 4.93 -48.82
C SER A 526 6.39 3.85 -48.41
N LYS A 527 5.35 3.58 -49.23
CA LYS A 527 4.50 2.40 -49.05
C LYS A 527 4.58 1.50 -50.27
N LYS A 528 5.64 0.70 -50.34
CA LYS A 528 5.64 -0.63 -50.96
C LYS A 528 6.91 -1.37 -50.56
N VAL A 529 6.73 -2.66 -50.22
CA VAL A 529 7.64 -3.65 -49.58
C VAL A 529 7.56 -3.54 -48.04
N SER A 530 7.11 -4.52 -47.25
CA SER A 530 7.00 -5.98 -47.41
C SER A 530 5.70 -6.55 -46.81
N SER A 531 5.14 -7.54 -47.48
CA SER A 531 4.20 -8.52 -46.96
C SER A 531 4.79 -9.28 -45.75
N GLY A 532 4.04 -9.30 -44.63
CA GLY A 532 4.27 -10.16 -43.46
C GLY A 532 5.33 -9.64 -42.47
N GLY A 533 5.06 -8.54 -41.77
CA GLY A 533 5.92 -7.99 -40.71
C GLY A 533 5.28 -8.13 -39.33
N PHE A 534 6.10 -8.21 -38.29
CA PHE A 534 5.79 -8.35 -36.85
C PHE A 534 4.49 -7.68 -36.35
N ILE A 535 4.14 -6.51 -36.87
CA ILE A 535 2.88 -5.79 -36.58
C ILE A 535 1.66 -6.69 -36.81
N SER A 536 1.58 -7.43 -37.91
CA SER A 536 0.42 -8.30 -38.18
C SER A 536 0.42 -9.61 -37.36
N LYS A 537 1.56 -10.01 -36.79
CA LYS A 537 1.73 -11.27 -36.04
C LYS A 537 1.32 -11.12 -34.56
N TRP A 538 1.53 -9.93 -33.98
CA TRP A 538 1.29 -9.67 -32.55
C TRP A 538 0.28 -8.55 -32.28
N PHE A 539 0.10 -7.60 -33.19
CA PHE A 539 -0.84 -6.48 -33.02
C PHE A 539 -2.12 -6.62 -33.88
N GLY A 540 -2.29 -7.76 -34.57
CA GLY A 540 -3.34 -7.96 -35.56
C GLY A 540 -3.14 -7.06 -36.79
N SER A 541 -3.88 -7.31 -37.87
CA SER A 541 -4.26 -6.17 -38.74
C SER A 541 -5.05 -5.17 -37.90
N ASP A 542 -5.12 -3.89 -38.31
CA ASP A 542 -5.86 -2.79 -37.64
C ASP A 542 -7.37 -3.07 -37.33
N SER A 543 -7.84 -4.31 -37.47
CA SER A 543 -9.20 -4.81 -37.26
C SER A 543 -9.35 -5.99 -36.27
N GLU A 544 -8.29 -6.57 -35.69
CA GLU A 544 -8.42 -7.69 -34.73
C GLU A 544 -7.99 -7.25 -33.32
N SER A 545 -8.95 -6.75 -32.53
CA SER A 545 -8.76 -6.52 -31.09
C SER A 545 -8.65 -7.84 -30.34
N ASN A 546 -7.78 -7.91 -29.33
CA ASN A 546 -7.72 -9.07 -28.42
C ASN A 546 -9.13 -9.37 -27.86
N PRO A 547 -9.53 -10.66 -27.75
CA PRO A 547 -10.83 -11.02 -27.20
C PRO A 547 -11.02 -10.42 -25.80
N SER A 548 -12.17 -9.77 -25.57
CA SER A 548 -12.45 -9.08 -24.30
C SER A 548 -12.50 -10.00 -23.09
N ASN A 549 -12.56 -11.32 -23.27
CA ASN A 549 -12.52 -12.30 -22.20
C ASN A 549 -11.10 -12.79 -21.85
N TRP A 550 -10.06 -12.35 -22.57
CA TRP A 550 -8.70 -12.72 -22.25
C TRP A 550 -8.23 -12.12 -20.90
N PRO A 551 -7.36 -12.83 -20.16
CA PRO A 551 -6.85 -12.35 -18.89
C PRO A 551 -6.14 -10.99 -19.03
N GLY A 552 -6.50 -10.05 -18.17
CA GLY A 552 -5.85 -8.74 -18.13
C GLY A 552 -6.31 -7.73 -19.18
N GLU A 553 -7.16 -8.10 -20.13
CA GLU A 553 -7.65 -7.19 -21.18
C GLU A 553 -8.48 -6.03 -20.62
N GLY A 554 -8.27 -4.84 -21.17
CA GLY A 554 -8.82 -3.58 -20.67
C GLY A 554 -8.22 -3.12 -19.33
N GLY A 555 -7.07 -3.67 -18.94
CA GLY A 555 -6.43 -3.39 -17.65
C GLY A 555 -7.10 -4.06 -16.45
N ARG A 556 -7.97 -5.06 -16.65
CA ARG A 556 -8.67 -5.75 -15.54
C ARG A 556 -7.75 -6.67 -14.76
N ALA A 557 -8.14 -6.99 -13.53
CA ALA A 557 -7.51 -8.02 -12.71
C ALA A 557 -7.50 -9.39 -13.41
N VAL A 558 -6.38 -10.10 -13.31
CA VAL A 558 -6.21 -11.46 -13.80
C VAL A 558 -6.73 -12.45 -12.76
N VAL A 559 -7.73 -13.23 -13.15
CA VAL A 559 -8.22 -14.33 -12.32
C VAL A 559 -7.32 -15.55 -12.50
N ILE A 560 -6.55 -15.89 -11.47
CA ILE A 560 -5.63 -17.03 -11.51
C ILE A 560 -6.43 -18.34 -11.35
N PRO A 561 -6.32 -19.28 -12.31
CA PRO A 561 -6.97 -20.59 -12.21
C PRO A 561 -6.56 -21.34 -10.93
N SER A 562 -7.49 -22.05 -10.29
CA SER A 562 -7.25 -22.72 -8.99
C SER A 562 -6.04 -23.65 -8.98
N HIS A 563 -5.75 -24.33 -10.09
CA HIS A 563 -4.59 -25.23 -10.21
C HIS A 563 -3.23 -24.50 -10.26
N LEU A 564 -3.21 -23.19 -10.56
CA LEU A 564 -1.99 -22.37 -10.64
C LEU A 564 -1.75 -21.52 -9.39
N LYS A 565 -2.69 -21.47 -8.43
CA LYS A 565 -2.57 -20.60 -7.24
C LYS A 565 -1.34 -20.93 -6.38
N GLU A 566 -1.04 -22.21 -6.18
CA GLU A 566 0.16 -22.64 -5.43
C GLU A 566 1.45 -22.29 -6.18
N GLU A 567 1.45 -22.42 -7.51
CA GLU A 567 2.59 -22.02 -8.32
C GLU A 567 2.80 -20.50 -8.28
N ALA A 568 1.72 -19.72 -8.40
CA ALA A 568 1.74 -18.27 -8.30
C ALA A 568 2.35 -17.80 -6.98
N LYS A 569 1.90 -18.37 -5.84
CA LYS A 569 2.44 -18.06 -4.52
C LYS A 569 3.93 -18.42 -4.39
N LYS A 570 4.36 -19.54 -4.98
CA LYS A 570 5.76 -19.97 -4.98
C LYS A 570 6.64 -19.04 -5.82
N ARG A 571 6.20 -18.72 -7.04
CA ARG A 571 6.95 -17.92 -8.03
C ARG A 571 6.90 -16.41 -7.75
N PHE A 572 5.99 -15.93 -6.89
CA PHE A 572 5.96 -14.54 -6.45
C PHE A 572 7.31 -14.05 -5.90
N LYS A 573 8.02 -14.92 -5.16
CA LYS A 573 9.32 -14.60 -4.55
C LYS A 573 10.43 -14.32 -5.55
N GLU A 574 10.30 -14.80 -6.79
CA GLU A 574 11.32 -14.64 -7.83
C GLU A 574 11.53 -13.18 -8.23
N ASN A 575 10.43 -12.42 -8.29
CA ASN A 575 10.42 -11.05 -8.80
C ASN A 575 9.71 -10.05 -7.86
N GLN A 576 9.10 -10.55 -6.77
CA GLN A 576 8.26 -9.79 -5.83
C GLN A 576 7.00 -9.22 -6.48
N PHE A 577 6.49 -9.95 -7.46
CA PHE A 577 5.17 -9.82 -8.09
C PHE A 577 4.78 -11.15 -8.73
N ASN A 578 3.51 -11.31 -9.08
CA ASN A 578 2.92 -12.54 -9.57
C ASN A 578 3.22 -12.79 -11.05
N ILE A 579 4.39 -13.37 -11.31
CA ILE A 579 4.82 -13.70 -12.66
C ILE A 579 3.87 -14.67 -13.37
N VAL A 580 3.15 -15.52 -12.64
CA VAL A 580 2.17 -16.45 -13.21
C VAL A 580 0.96 -15.69 -13.77
N ALA A 581 0.44 -14.71 -13.03
CA ALA A 581 -0.60 -13.82 -13.55
C ALA A 581 -0.10 -13.09 -14.81
N SER A 582 1.13 -12.56 -14.79
CA SER A 582 1.76 -11.94 -15.96
C SER A 582 1.88 -12.90 -17.16
N ASP A 583 2.31 -14.14 -16.94
CA ASP A 583 2.51 -15.13 -18.00
C ASP A 583 1.20 -15.52 -18.71
N LEU A 584 0.04 -15.38 -18.04
CA LEU A 584 -1.28 -15.66 -18.60
C LEU A 584 -1.84 -14.54 -19.51
N MET A 585 -1.20 -13.37 -19.49
CA MET A 585 -1.70 -12.18 -20.17
C MET A 585 -1.03 -12.00 -21.54
N ALA A 586 -1.77 -11.41 -22.47
CA ALA A 586 -1.20 -10.99 -23.73
C ALA A 586 -0.12 -9.90 -23.53
N LEU A 587 0.97 -9.96 -24.29
CA LEU A 587 2.03 -8.93 -24.27
C LEU A 587 1.54 -7.58 -24.83
N ASN A 588 0.52 -7.60 -25.69
CA ASN A 588 -0.08 -6.42 -26.31
C ASN A 588 -1.43 -6.06 -25.67
N ARG A 589 -1.69 -6.48 -24.42
CA ARG A 589 -2.99 -6.26 -23.77
C ARG A 589 -3.47 -4.82 -23.87
N SER A 590 -4.77 -4.63 -24.00
CA SER A 590 -5.37 -3.30 -24.00
C SER A 590 -5.44 -2.70 -22.59
N ILE A 591 -5.23 -1.39 -22.51
CA ILE A 591 -5.39 -0.57 -21.30
C ILE A 591 -6.32 0.58 -21.69
N ASN A 592 -7.25 0.93 -20.80
CA ASN A 592 -8.21 2.00 -21.03
C ASN A 592 -7.49 3.36 -21.10
N ASP A 593 -7.92 4.23 -22.01
CA ASP A 593 -7.36 5.59 -22.11
C ASP A 593 -8.02 6.53 -21.09
N GLN A 594 -7.29 6.79 -20.01
CA GLN A 594 -7.75 7.51 -18.82
C GLN A 594 -7.58 9.03 -18.94
N ARG A 595 -6.99 9.50 -20.05
CA ARG A 595 -6.76 10.93 -20.25
C ARG A 595 -8.07 11.70 -20.34
N SER A 596 -8.06 12.94 -19.85
CA SER A 596 -9.21 13.86 -19.95
C SER A 596 -9.54 14.19 -21.40
N SER A 597 -10.74 14.72 -21.64
CA SER A 597 -11.16 15.15 -22.99
C SER A 597 -10.23 16.21 -23.59
N LYS A 598 -9.78 17.17 -22.77
CA LYS A 598 -8.78 18.18 -23.15
C LYS A 598 -7.45 17.55 -23.58
N CYS A 599 -6.98 16.54 -22.84
CA CYS A 599 -5.77 15.81 -23.18
C CYS A 599 -5.92 15.02 -24.51
N LYS A 600 -7.12 14.53 -24.82
CA LYS A 600 -7.38 13.77 -26.05
C LYS A 600 -7.51 14.68 -27.28
N SER A 601 -7.94 15.92 -27.10
CA SER A 601 -8.13 16.88 -28.21
C SER A 601 -6.92 17.79 -28.46
N HIS A 602 -5.81 17.62 -27.76
CA HIS A 602 -4.60 18.43 -27.97
C HIS A 602 -3.92 18.07 -29.28
N GLU A 603 -3.55 19.08 -30.06
CA GLU A 603 -2.78 18.92 -31.29
C GLU A 603 -1.31 19.29 -31.06
N PHE A 604 -0.41 18.35 -31.35
CA PHE A 604 1.02 18.55 -31.22
C PHE A 604 1.62 19.17 -32.49
N PRO A 605 2.69 19.98 -32.37
CA PRO A 605 3.43 20.44 -33.52
C PRO A 605 4.10 19.26 -34.24
N PRO A 606 4.25 19.28 -35.57
CA PRO A 606 4.69 18.13 -36.36
C PRO A 606 6.17 17.77 -36.19
N ASP A 607 6.95 18.62 -35.51
CA ASP A 607 8.41 18.56 -35.40
C ASP A 607 8.86 18.31 -33.95
N LEU A 608 8.18 17.41 -33.21
CA LEU A 608 8.63 16.97 -31.88
C LEU A 608 10.02 16.31 -31.95
N PRO A 609 10.86 16.46 -30.91
CA PRO A 609 12.18 15.84 -30.86
C PRO A 609 12.07 14.32 -30.80
N THR A 610 13.07 13.62 -31.31
CA THR A 610 13.17 12.16 -31.19
C THR A 610 13.75 11.76 -29.82
N THR A 611 13.40 10.58 -29.33
CA THR A 611 13.94 10.06 -28.06
C THR A 611 14.68 8.75 -28.20
N SER A 612 15.80 8.63 -27.50
CA SER A 612 16.38 7.34 -27.13
C SER A 612 15.74 6.88 -25.82
N ILE A 613 15.08 5.72 -25.84
CA ILE A 613 14.45 5.13 -24.64
C ILE A 613 15.47 4.22 -23.97
N ILE A 614 15.76 4.42 -22.69
CA ILE A 614 16.74 3.66 -21.92
C ILE A 614 16.03 2.83 -20.86
N ILE A 615 16.19 1.51 -20.92
CA ILE A 615 15.60 0.56 -19.99
C ILE A 615 16.71 -0.23 -19.32
N VAL A 616 16.87 -0.07 -18.01
CA VAL A 616 17.81 -0.87 -17.22
C VAL A 616 17.07 -2.04 -16.61
N PHE A 617 17.65 -3.24 -16.69
CA PHE A 617 17.06 -4.43 -16.08
C PHE A 617 18.11 -5.31 -15.40
N HIS A 618 17.69 -6.00 -14.34
CA HIS A 618 18.48 -7.02 -13.67
C HIS A 618 17.54 -8.12 -13.19
N ASN A 619 17.73 -9.36 -13.66
CA ASN A 619 16.91 -10.53 -13.29
C ASN A 619 15.40 -10.30 -13.44
N GLU A 620 14.99 -9.48 -14.40
CA GLU A 620 13.60 -9.10 -14.60
C GLU A 620 12.75 -10.27 -15.13
N GLY A 621 11.46 -10.27 -14.83
CA GLY A 621 10.52 -11.26 -15.33
C GLY A 621 10.41 -11.21 -16.87
N ASN A 622 10.34 -12.38 -17.51
CA ASN A 622 10.31 -12.46 -18.97
C ASN A 622 9.07 -11.75 -19.54
N SER A 623 7.87 -12.16 -19.11
CA SER A 623 6.60 -11.62 -19.63
C SER A 623 6.46 -10.11 -19.37
N THR A 624 6.90 -9.62 -18.21
CA THR A 624 6.85 -8.18 -17.88
C THR A 624 7.82 -7.35 -18.73
N LEU A 625 9.05 -7.84 -18.95
CA LEU A 625 10.03 -7.15 -19.80
C LEU A 625 9.57 -7.09 -21.25
N LEU A 626 9.07 -8.20 -21.78
CA LEU A 626 8.56 -8.24 -23.16
C LEU A 626 7.30 -7.39 -23.33
N ARG A 627 6.42 -7.36 -22.32
CA ARG A 627 5.23 -6.49 -22.31
C ARG A 627 5.61 -5.02 -22.27
N THR A 628 6.64 -4.66 -21.52
CA THR A 628 7.20 -3.29 -21.50
C THR A 628 7.60 -2.85 -22.91
N LEU A 629 8.41 -3.65 -23.61
CA LEU A 629 8.84 -3.35 -24.98
C LEU A 629 7.66 -3.27 -25.96
N THR A 630 6.72 -4.21 -25.85
CA THR A 630 5.52 -4.28 -26.69
C THR A 630 4.63 -3.06 -26.47
N SER A 631 4.47 -2.63 -25.21
CA SER A 631 3.68 -1.46 -24.83
C SER A 631 4.29 -0.16 -25.35
N ILE A 632 5.61 0.02 -25.18
CA ILE A 632 6.33 1.20 -25.71
C ILE A 632 6.15 1.31 -27.21
N VAL A 633 6.40 0.23 -27.96
CA VAL A 633 6.29 0.24 -29.43
C VAL A 633 4.85 0.38 -29.90
N GLY A 634 3.89 -0.25 -29.20
CA GLY A 634 2.49 -0.26 -29.59
C GLY A 634 1.70 1.00 -29.20
N LYS A 635 2.21 1.82 -28.27
CA LYS A 635 1.51 3.00 -27.72
C LYS A 635 2.23 4.32 -27.98
N SER A 636 3.30 4.30 -28.78
CA SER A 636 4.06 5.49 -29.16
C SER A 636 4.08 5.65 -30.68
N PRO A 637 4.07 6.88 -31.21
CA PRO A 637 4.37 7.11 -32.62
C PRO A 637 5.82 6.69 -32.93
N ILE A 638 5.98 5.77 -33.88
CA ILE A 638 7.28 5.14 -34.20
C ILE A 638 8.31 6.19 -34.65
N GLU A 639 7.87 7.25 -35.32
CA GLU A 639 8.70 8.36 -35.78
C GLU A 639 9.41 9.13 -34.65
N TYR A 640 8.89 9.08 -33.42
CA TYR A 640 9.49 9.74 -32.27
C TYR A 640 10.44 8.81 -31.50
N ILE A 641 10.38 7.50 -31.73
CA ILE A 641 11.34 6.54 -31.17
C ILE A 641 12.56 6.49 -32.07
N HIS A 642 13.65 7.15 -31.65
CA HIS A 642 14.94 7.04 -32.34
C HIS A 642 15.51 5.63 -32.19
N GLU A 643 15.49 5.13 -30.95
CA GLU A 643 16.00 3.81 -30.59
C GLU A 643 15.59 3.41 -29.16
N ILE A 644 15.64 2.12 -28.86
CA ILE A 644 15.53 1.58 -27.50
C ILE A 644 16.88 0.97 -27.10
N ILE A 645 17.43 1.41 -25.97
CA ILE A 645 18.68 0.93 -25.40
C ILE A 645 18.35 0.17 -24.11
N MET A 646 18.51 -1.14 -24.16
CA MET A 646 18.33 -2.01 -23.02
C MET A 646 19.68 -2.26 -22.36
N VAL A 647 19.81 -2.00 -21.07
CA VAL A 647 21.04 -2.22 -20.30
C VAL A 647 20.83 -3.33 -19.28
N ASP A 648 21.40 -4.50 -19.57
CA ASP A 648 21.45 -5.64 -18.67
C ASP A 648 22.52 -5.40 -17.60
N ASP A 649 22.08 -5.10 -16.38
CA ASP A 649 22.94 -4.88 -15.23
C ASP A 649 23.36 -6.23 -14.61
N CYS A 650 24.07 -7.04 -15.38
CA CYS A 650 24.64 -8.32 -14.95
C CYS A 650 23.59 -9.32 -14.41
N SER A 651 22.54 -9.59 -15.19
CA SER A 651 21.56 -10.62 -14.85
C SER A 651 22.20 -12.01 -14.79
N VAL A 652 21.84 -12.79 -13.77
CA VAL A 652 22.39 -14.14 -13.46
C VAL A 652 21.27 -15.18 -13.48
N ASP A 653 21.58 -16.37 -13.96
CA ASP A 653 20.69 -17.56 -13.93
C ASP A 653 19.31 -17.39 -14.60
N ARG A 654 19.18 -16.47 -15.56
CA ARG A 654 17.97 -16.26 -16.38
C ARG A 654 18.30 -16.34 -17.88
N GLU A 655 18.24 -17.54 -18.46
CA GLU A 655 18.65 -17.75 -19.86
C GLU A 655 17.77 -16.99 -20.88
N TYR A 656 16.49 -16.76 -20.56
CA TYR A 656 15.57 -16.00 -21.40
C TYR A 656 15.97 -14.53 -21.58
N LEU A 657 16.77 -13.95 -20.67
CA LEU A 657 17.31 -12.58 -20.81
C LEU A 657 18.51 -12.52 -21.78
N LYS A 658 18.94 -13.66 -22.31
CA LYS A 658 20.06 -13.77 -23.26
C LYS A 658 19.57 -13.93 -24.70
N GLY A 659 19.78 -15.10 -25.30
CA GLY A 659 19.48 -15.37 -26.70
C GLY A 659 17.99 -15.16 -27.05
N THR A 660 17.08 -15.57 -26.17
CA THR A 660 15.63 -15.41 -26.40
C THR A 660 15.21 -13.95 -26.50
N LEU A 661 15.73 -13.08 -25.61
CA LEU A 661 15.49 -11.64 -25.69
C LEU A 661 16.08 -11.05 -26.98
N GLU A 662 17.29 -11.45 -27.36
CA GLU A 662 17.94 -11.00 -28.60
C GLU A 662 17.19 -11.40 -29.87
N GLU A 663 16.51 -12.54 -29.87
CA GLU A 663 15.62 -12.97 -30.96
C GLU A 663 14.35 -12.13 -30.99
N PHE A 664 13.73 -11.90 -29.83
CA PHE A 664 12.50 -11.08 -29.74
C PHE A 664 12.73 -9.65 -30.24
N VAL A 665 13.79 -8.99 -29.78
CA VAL A 665 14.02 -7.57 -30.13
C VAL A 665 14.36 -7.36 -31.61
N LYS A 666 14.89 -8.39 -32.30
CA LYS A 666 15.12 -8.34 -33.76
C LYS A 666 13.83 -8.27 -34.57
N GLU A 667 12.72 -8.74 -34.02
CA GLU A 667 11.42 -8.66 -34.69
C GLU A 667 10.75 -7.28 -34.54
N LEU A 668 11.21 -6.42 -33.61
CA LEU A 668 10.59 -5.12 -33.36
C LEU A 668 10.80 -4.13 -34.54
N PRO A 669 9.82 -3.25 -34.83
CA PRO A 669 9.89 -2.28 -35.93
C PRO A 669 10.80 -1.07 -35.62
N VAL A 670 11.41 -1.04 -34.43
CA VAL A 670 12.32 0.01 -33.96
C VAL A 670 13.69 -0.60 -33.69
N GLN A 671 14.74 0.21 -33.81
CA GLN A 671 16.09 -0.24 -33.48
C GLN A 671 16.20 -0.47 -31.97
N VAL A 672 16.59 -1.69 -31.58
CA VAL A 672 16.87 -2.03 -30.18
C VAL A 672 18.32 -2.47 -30.03
N ARG A 673 19.03 -1.87 -29.07
CA ARG A 673 20.41 -2.22 -28.71
C ARG A 673 20.45 -2.76 -27.29
N ILE A 674 21.03 -3.95 -27.11
CA ILE A 674 21.22 -4.56 -25.78
C ILE A 674 22.68 -4.36 -25.38
N LEU A 675 22.91 -3.65 -24.28
CA LEU A 675 24.20 -3.49 -23.63
C LEU A 675 24.26 -4.41 -22.42
N ARG A 676 25.30 -5.23 -22.30
CA ARG A 676 25.48 -6.12 -21.16
C ARG A 676 26.66 -5.69 -20.29
N ASN A 677 26.39 -5.42 -19.02
CA ASN A 677 27.44 -5.17 -18.05
C ASN A 677 28.13 -6.46 -17.63
N THR A 678 29.46 -6.43 -17.55
CA THR A 678 30.26 -7.58 -17.10
C THR A 678 30.20 -7.81 -15.60
N ASN A 679 29.88 -6.76 -14.83
CA ASN A 679 29.75 -6.78 -13.37
C ASN A 679 28.47 -6.04 -12.98
N ARG A 680 27.90 -6.33 -11.80
CA ARG A 680 26.76 -5.59 -11.27
C ARG A 680 27.18 -4.16 -10.91
N LEU A 681 26.69 -3.17 -11.64
CA LEU A 681 27.03 -1.76 -11.46
C LEU A 681 25.96 -0.98 -10.68
N GLY A 682 24.71 -1.44 -10.72
CA GLY A 682 23.58 -0.70 -10.17
C GLY A 682 22.81 0.09 -11.21
N LEU A 683 21.65 0.62 -10.80
CA LEU A 683 20.72 1.35 -11.65
C LEU A 683 21.37 2.59 -12.27
N MET A 684 21.96 3.47 -11.45
CA MET A 684 22.49 4.76 -11.89
C MET A 684 23.63 4.61 -12.90
N LYS A 685 24.63 3.78 -12.59
CA LYS A 685 25.76 3.52 -13.48
C LYS A 685 25.34 2.82 -14.77
N SER A 686 24.30 1.98 -14.72
CA SER A 686 23.72 1.35 -15.91
C SER A 686 22.95 2.36 -16.77
N ARG A 687 22.19 3.27 -16.16
CA ARG A 687 21.53 4.38 -16.87
C ARG A 687 22.55 5.30 -17.54
N LEU A 688 23.67 5.61 -16.88
CA LEU A 688 24.76 6.39 -17.45
C LEU A 688 25.34 5.73 -18.71
N LYS A 689 25.65 4.43 -18.65
CA LYS A 689 26.13 3.68 -19.82
C LYS A 689 25.13 3.65 -20.97
N GLY A 690 23.84 3.51 -20.67
CA GLY A 690 22.78 3.61 -21.68
C GLY A 690 22.74 4.99 -22.32
N ALA A 691 22.85 6.05 -21.52
CA ALA A 691 22.87 7.43 -21.98
C ALA A 691 24.11 7.73 -22.85
N GLU A 692 25.29 7.21 -22.49
CA GLU A 692 26.56 7.46 -23.21
C GLU A 692 26.50 7.05 -24.68
N ILE A 693 25.78 5.97 -24.98
CA ILE A 693 25.64 5.49 -26.36
C ILE A 693 24.42 6.05 -27.08
N ALA A 694 23.50 6.71 -26.36
CA ALA A 694 22.24 7.21 -26.89
C ALA A 694 22.44 8.37 -27.87
N THR A 695 21.71 8.34 -28.99
CA THR A 695 21.89 9.30 -30.09
C THR A 695 20.66 10.13 -30.43
N GLY A 696 19.53 9.94 -29.76
CA GLY A 696 18.33 10.76 -29.93
C GLY A 696 18.47 12.17 -29.35
N ASP A 697 17.52 13.04 -29.67
CA ASP A 697 17.49 14.42 -29.17
C ASP A 697 17.21 14.48 -27.66
N THR A 698 16.34 13.58 -27.18
CA THR A 698 16.00 13.41 -25.76
C THR A 698 16.34 12.01 -25.25
N LEU A 699 16.49 11.89 -23.93
CA LEU A 699 16.61 10.63 -23.21
C LEU A 699 15.31 10.38 -22.46
N THR A 700 14.69 9.21 -22.64
CA THR A 700 13.52 8.79 -21.87
C THR A 700 13.89 7.54 -21.08
N PHE A 701 13.97 7.67 -19.76
CA PHE A 701 14.26 6.55 -18.87
C PHE A 701 12.97 5.87 -18.46
N LEU A 702 12.93 4.54 -18.55
CA LEU A 702 11.81 3.72 -18.11
C LEU A 702 12.32 2.50 -17.35
N ASP A 703 11.51 2.03 -16.41
CA ASP A 703 11.76 0.77 -15.71
C ASP A 703 11.30 -0.42 -16.55
N ALA A 704 11.78 -1.61 -16.21
CA ALA A 704 11.65 -2.82 -17.01
C ALA A 704 10.31 -3.58 -16.85
N HIS A 705 9.38 -3.00 -16.10
CA HIS A 705 8.09 -3.59 -15.72
C HIS A 705 7.01 -2.52 -15.70
N ILE A 706 6.83 -1.89 -16.87
CA ILE A 706 5.89 -0.81 -17.09
C ILE A 706 4.92 -1.12 -18.24
N GLU A 707 3.80 -0.41 -18.28
CA GLU A 707 2.88 -0.41 -19.41
C GLU A 707 2.42 1.01 -19.71
N CYS A 708 2.70 1.50 -20.91
CA CYS A 708 2.37 2.83 -21.37
C CYS A 708 0.89 2.96 -21.74
N SER A 709 0.26 4.08 -21.39
CA SER A 709 -1.07 4.44 -21.90
C SER A 709 -0.98 5.09 -23.29
N PRO A 710 -2.07 5.10 -24.09
CA PRO A 710 -2.09 5.81 -25.37
C PRO A 710 -1.72 7.29 -25.23
N GLY A 711 -0.81 7.77 -26.09
CA GLY A 711 -0.41 9.17 -26.16
C GLY A 711 0.44 9.66 -24.98
N TRP A 712 1.14 8.76 -24.29
CA TRP A 712 2.02 9.08 -23.18
C TRP A 712 3.26 9.87 -23.63
N LEU A 713 3.87 9.51 -24.76
CA LEU A 713 5.19 10.00 -25.15
C LEU A 713 5.16 11.46 -25.65
N GLU A 714 4.15 11.81 -26.45
CA GLU A 714 4.06 13.07 -27.15
C GLU A 714 4.06 14.27 -26.18
N TYR A 715 3.34 14.14 -25.06
CA TYR A 715 3.30 15.17 -24.01
C TYR A 715 4.66 15.39 -23.33
N LEU A 716 5.42 14.32 -23.09
CA LEU A 716 6.75 14.42 -22.49
C LEU A 716 7.72 15.15 -23.44
N LEU A 717 7.71 14.77 -24.71
CA LEU A 717 8.55 15.39 -25.75
C LEU A 717 8.16 16.85 -26.01
N TYR A 718 6.86 17.14 -25.97
CA TYR A 718 6.34 18.48 -26.19
C TYR A 718 6.80 19.47 -25.12
N GLU A 719 6.79 19.09 -23.85
CA GLU A 719 7.27 19.97 -22.77
C GLU A 719 8.78 20.14 -22.80
N VAL A 720 9.56 19.09 -23.09
CA VAL A 720 11.03 19.22 -23.28
C VAL A 720 11.36 20.09 -24.49
N LYS A 721 10.53 20.07 -25.54
CA LYS A 721 10.68 20.95 -26.69
C LYS A 721 10.43 22.42 -26.33
N LYS A 722 9.39 22.71 -25.53
CA LYS A 722 9.10 24.07 -25.07
C LYS A 722 10.21 24.62 -24.19
N ASP A 723 10.73 23.78 -23.30
CA ASP A 723 11.78 24.13 -22.36
C ASP A 723 12.81 23.01 -22.31
N ARG A 724 13.95 23.23 -22.98
CA ARG A 724 15.06 22.26 -23.03
C ARG A 724 15.59 21.88 -21.64
N THR A 725 15.36 22.74 -20.65
CA THR A 725 15.83 22.54 -19.26
C THR A 725 14.80 21.82 -18.37
N ALA A 726 13.64 21.44 -18.93
CA ALA A 726 12.62 20.67 -18.24
C ALA A 726 12.96 19.18 -18.17
N VAL A 727 12.68 18.59 -17.02
CA VAL A 727 12.66 17.14 -16.77
C VAL A 727 11.21 16.76 -16.53
N VAL A 728 10.65 15.97 -17.43
CA VAL A 728 9.21 15.74 -17.51
C VAL A 728 8.91 14.28 -17.19
N CYS A 729 8.05 14.06 -16.21
CA CYS A 729 7.63 12.75 -15.73
C CYS A 729 6.17 12.49 -16.14
N PRO A 730 5.78 11.24 -16.45
CA PRO A 730 4.37 10.87 -16.54
C PRO A 730 3.73 10.81 -15.14
N ILE A 731 2.40 10.80 -15.08
CA ILE A 731 1.70 10.17 -13.95
C ILE A 731 2.06 8.69 -13.95
N ILE A 732 2.49 8.21 -12.80
CA ILE A 732 2.84 6.81 -12.60
C ILE A 732 1.59 6.11 -12.06
N ASP A 733 0.95 5.32 -12.92
CA ASP A 733 -0.20 4.49 -12.55
C ASP A 733 0.30 3.21 -11.85
N VAL A 734 -0.56 2.57 -11.07
CA VAL A 734 -0.22 1.35 -10.32
C VAL A 734 -0.66 0.13 -11.12
N ILE A 735 0.26 -0.78 -11.41
CA ILE A 735 -0.06 -2.15 -11.81
C ILE A 735 0.07 -3.02 -10.57
N ASN A 736 -1.03 -3.64 -10.16
CA ASN A 736 -1.08 -4.46 -8.95
C ASN A 736 -0.10 -5.65 -9.06
N ASP A 737 0.67 -5.90 -8.01
CA ASP A 737 1.72 -6.92 -7.97
C ASP A 737 1.16 -8.35 -7.87
N ASP A 738 -0.09 -8.54 -7.48
CA ASP A 738 -0.73 -9.86 -7.37
C ASP A 738 -1.56 -10.23 -8.61
N ASP A 739 -2.46 -9.34 -9.05
CA ASP A 739 -3.42 -9.65 -10.12
C ASP A 739 -3.21 -8.86 -11.41
N PHE A 740 -2.20 -7.97 -11.47
CA PHE A 740 -1.90 -7.14 -12.64
C PHE A 740 -3.03 -6.21 -13.11
N ALA A 741 -4.01 -5.91 -12.23
CA ALA A 741 -4.98 -4.86 -12.47
C ALA A 741 -4.27 -3.51 -12.66
N TYR A 742 -4.69 -2.74 -13.67
CA TYR A 742 -4.19 -1.40 -13.95
C TYR A 742 -5.05 -0.37 -13.22
N LEU A 743 -4.47 0.30 -12.25
CA LEU A 743 -5.11 1.29 -11.38
C LEU A 743 -4.52 2.67 -11.67
N THR A 744 -5.37 3.63 -12.00
CA THR A 744 -4.95 4.99 -12.33
C THR A 744 -4.37 5.72 -11.12
N GLY A 745 -3.23 6.37 -11.32
CA GLY A 745 -2.66 7.33 -10.39
C GLY A 745 -3.50 8.61 -10.35
N SER A 746 -3.26 9.42 -9.30
CA SER A 746 -3.95 10.69 -9.11
C SER A 746 -3.19 11.85 -9.74
N ASP A 747 -3.89 12.76 -10.41
CA ASP A 747 -3.40 14.06 -10.88
C ASP A 747 -3.40 15.15 -9.77
N MET A 748 -3.84 14.76 -8.57
CA MET A 748 -3.90 15.58 -7.36
C MET A 748 -2.71 15.34 -6.42
N THR A 749 -1.71 14.57 -6.86
CA THR A 749 -0.48 14.34 -6.10
C THR A 749 0.76 14.82 -6.83
N TRP A 750 1.75 15.28 -6.05
CA TRP A 750 3.08 15.66 -6.53
C TRP A 750 4.18 15.01 -5.69
N GLY A 751 5.41 15.03 -6.19
CA GLY A 751 6.56 14.44 -5.52
C GLY A 751 7.22 15.40 -4.54
N GLY A 752 7.28 15.03 -3.26
CA GLY A 752 8.06 15.71 -2.23
C GLY A 752 9.01 14.76 -1.50
N PHE A 753 9.59 15.24 -0.40
CA PHE A 753 10.44 14.43 0.46
C PHE A 753 10.33 14.87 1.91
N ASN A 754 10.50 13.93 2.84
CA ASN A 754 10.65 14.26 4.26
C ASN A 754 12.13 14.47 4.62
N TRP A 755 12.42 14.99 5.81
CA TRP A 755 13.80 15.33 6.19
C TRP A 755 14.67 14.14 6.60
N ARG A 756 14.12 12.92 6.51
CA ARG A 756 14.88 11.66 6.45
C ARG A 756 15.32 11.29 5.03
N LEU A 757 15.12 12.20 4.06
CA LEU A 757 15.49 12.05 2.64
C LEU A 757 14.78 10.89 1.95
N ASN A 758 13.55 10.59 2.37
CA ASN A 758 12.68 9.65 1.66
C ASN A 758 11.72 10.42 0.76
N PHE A 759 11.58 9.94 -0.48
CA PHE A 759 10.56 10.43 -1.40
C PHE A 759 9.16 10.08 -0.87
N ARG A 760 8.22 11.04 -0.98
CA ARG A 760 6.82 10.87 -0.60
C ARG A 760 5.90 11.57 -1.62
N TRP A 761 4.72 11.00 -1.82
CA TRP A 761 3.64 11.65 -2.56
C TRP A 761 2.86 12.55 -1.62
N TYR A 762 2.70 13.82 -1.97
CA TYR A 762 1.89 14.78 -1.22
C TYR A 762 0.71 15.27 -2.08
N PRO A 763 -0.39 15.73 -1.47
CA PRO A 763 -1.42 16.46 -2.20
C PRO A 763 -0.84 17.72 -2.85
N VAL A 764 -1.33 18.05 -4.04
CA VAL A 764 -0.96 19.29 -4.74
C VAL A 764 -1.40 20.50 -3.91
N PRO A 765 -0.50 21.46 -3.61
CA PRO A 765 -0.86 22.63 -2.83
C PRO A 765 -1.67 23.64 -3.65
N ASN A 766 -2.51 24.42 -2.97
CA ASN A 766 -3.35 25.45 -3.59
C ASN A 766 -2.56 26.45 -4.44
N ARG A 767 -1.31 26.78 -4.07
CA ARG A 767 -0.44 27.66 -4.85
C ARG A 767 -0.22 27.13 -6.28
N GLU A 768 -0.01 25.83 -6.40
CA GLU A 768 0.24 25.19 -7.68
C GLU A 768 -1.06 25.03 -8.47
N GLU A 769 -2.19 24.77 -7.81
CA GLU A 769 -3.52 24.80 -8.43
C GLU A 769 -3.84 26.16 -9.06
N ILE A 770 -3.58 27.24 -8.32
CA ILE A 770 -3.77 28.60 -8.79
C ILE A 770 -2.85 28.90 -9.98
N ARG A 771 -1.58 28.46 -9.96
CA ARG A 771 -0.63 28.64 -11.07
C ARG A 771 -1.13 28.02 -12.36
N ARG A 772 -1.73 26.82 -12.29
CA ARG A 772 -2.33 26.13 -13.45
C ARG A 772 -3.78 26.56 -13.72
N ASN A 773 -4.31 27.55 -13.01
CA ASN A 773 -5.70 28.01 -13.11
C ASN A 773 -6.71 26.84 -12.99
N TYR A 774 -6.43 25.88 -12.11
CA TYR A 774 -7.22 24.67 -11.91
C TYR A 774 -7.44 23.85 -13.20
N ASP A 775 -6.56 23.99 -14.20
CA ASP A 775 -6.58 23.18 -15.42
C ASP A 775 -5.63 21.98 -15.27
N HIS A 776 -6.23 20.82 -15.01
CA HIS A 776 -5.50 19.58 -14.76
C HIS A 776 -4.96 18.93 -16.04
N SER A 777 -5.18 19.53 -17.23
CA SER A 777 -4.47 19.12 -18.44
C SER A 777 -3.07 19.73 -18.55
N LEU A 778 -2.76 20.76 -17.75
CA LEU A 778 -1.47 21.43 -17.76
C LEU A 778 -0.44 20.71 -16.86
N PRO A 779 0.85 20.77 -17.20
CA PRO A 779 1.91 20.20 -16.38
C PRO A 779 1.96 20.79 -14.96
N LEU A 780 2.22 19.91 -14.00
CA LEU A 780 2.42 20.20 -12.58
C LEU A 780 3.91 20.40 -12.29
N LEU A 781 4.30 21.50 -11.63
CA LEU A 781 5.67 21.69 -11.16
C LEU A 781 5.86 20.89 -9.86
N SER A 782 6.79 19.93 -9.88
CA SER A 782 7.00 19.01 -8.75
C SER A 782 8.34 19.31 -8.07
N PRO A 783 8.42 19.43 -6.72
CA PRO A 783 9.67 19.59 -6.00
C PRO A 783 10.66 18.49 -6.31
N THR A 784 10.18 17.26 -6.34
CA THR A 784 10.98 16.07 -6.61
C THR A 784 10.27 15.13 -7.57
N MET A 785 11.03 14.21 -8.17
CA MET A 785 10.50 13.11 -8.99
C MET A 785 10.70 11.76 -8.28
N ALA A 786 9.86 10.78 -8.60
CA ALA A 786 10.07 9.40 -8.16
C ALA A 786 11.38 8.81 -8.73
N GLY A 787 11.78 9.25 -9.94
CA GLY A 787 13.08 8.96 -10.54
C GLY A 787 13.13 7.72 -11.43
N GLY A 788 12.10 6.88 -11.43
CA GLY A 788 11.99 5.71 -12.31
C GLY A 788 11.75 6.10 -13.79
N LEU A 789 10.80 7.01 -14.02
CA LEU A 789 10.27 7.33 -15.34
C LEU A 789 10.34 8.83 -15.61
N PHE A 790 11.13 9.26 -16.61
CA PHE A 790 11.19 10.67 -17.01
C PHE A 790 11.85 10.85 -18.39
N THR A 791 11.56 11.98 -19.03
CA THR A 791 12.20 12.45 -20.26
C THR A 791 12.97 13.74 -20.02
N ILE A 792 14.17 13.84 -20.58
CA ILE A 792 15.06 15.00 -20.48
C ILE A 792 15.78 15.24 -21.81
N ASN A 793 16.09 16.49 -22.15
CA ASN A 793 16.95 16.76 -23.30
C ASN A 793 18.35 16.15 -23.08
N ARG A 794 18.89 15.48 -24.11
CA ARG A 794 20.16 14.73 -23.98
C ARG A 794 21.35 15.63 -23.68
N GLU A 795 21.46 16.77 -24.37
CA GLU A 795 22.54 17.73 -24.13
C GLU A 795 22.43 18.34 -22.74
N TYR A 796 21.23 18.74 -22.35
CA TYR A 796 20.98 19.28 -21.00
C TYR A 796 21.36 18.27 -19.92
N PHE A 797 21.01 16.98 -20.06
CA PHE A 797 21.40 15.92 -19.11
C PHE A 797 22.90 15.91 -18.84
N TYR A 798 23.75 16.06 -19.87
CA TYR A 798 25.20 16.12 -19.70
C TYR A 798 25.71 17.48 -19.21
N GLU A 799 25.10 18.58 -19.65
CA GLU A 799 25.45 19.93 -19.18
C GLU A 799 25.29 20.07 -17.67
N ILE A 800 24.20 19.51 -17.12
CA ILE A 800 23.98 19.45 -15.67
C ILE A 800 24.75 18.31 -15.00
N GLY A 801 25.64 17.59 -15.69
CA GLY A 801 26.53 16.58 -15.12
C GLY A 801 25.88 15.22 -14.84
N ALA A 802 24.92 14.79 -15.67
CA ALA A 802 24.33 13.45 -15.70
C ALA A 802 23.89 12.94 -14.32
N TYR A 803 24.08 11.66 -13.97
CA TYR A 803 23.99 11.19 -12.58
C TYR A 803 25.34 11.35 -11.86
N ASP A 804 25.34 11.45 -10.53
CA ASP A 804 26.57 11.35 -9.73
C ASP A 804 27.18 9.94 -9.85
N PRO A 805 28.36 9.78 -10.46
CA PRO A 805 28.97 8.46 -10.66
C PRO A 805 29.45 7.82 -9.34
N GLY A 806 29.55 8.60 -8.26
CA GLY A 806 29.88 8.09 -6.93
C GLY A 806 28.71 7.43 -6.22
N MET A 807 27.47 7.60 -6.69
CA MET A 807 26.32 6.88 -6.12
C MET A 807 26.32 5.40 -6.51
N GLU A 808 25.84 4.56 -5.60
CA GLU A 808 25.89 3.11 -5.72
C GLU A 808 24.48 2.49 -5.77
N VAL A 809 24.33 1.47 -6.61
CA VAL A 809 23.16 0.57 -6.73
C VAL A 809 21.81 1.27 -6.93
N TRP A 810 21.21 1.81 -5.87
CA TRP A 810 19.87 2.41 -5.86
C TRP A 810 19.68 3.31 -4.62
N GLY A 811 18.90 4.39 -4.78
CA GLY A 811 18.41 5.23 -3.69
C GLY A 811 19.10 6.59 -3.63
N GLY A 812 18.30 7.65 -3.45
CA GLY A 812 18.74 9.04 -3.31
C GLY A 812 19.04 9.77 -4.62
N GLU A 813 19.18 9.06 -5.74
CA GLU A 813 19.52 9.65 -7.05
C GLU A 813 18.40 10.55 -7.60
N ASN A 814 17.16 10.19 -7.29
CA ASN A 814 15.98 10.93 -7.70
C ASN A 814 15.89 12.29 -7.00
N LEU A 815 16.22 12.34 -5.70
CA LEU A 815 16.31 13.58 -4.93
C LEU A 815 17.51 14.42 -5.37
N GLU A 816 18.68 13.80 -5.58
CA GLU A 816 19.90 14.49 -6.04
C GLU A 816 19.64 15.23 -7.35
N MET A 817 19.08 14.52 -8.33
CA MET A 817 18.79 15.10 -9.63
C MET A 817 17.70 16.16 -9.54
N SER A 818 16.67 15.96 -8.72
CA SER A 818 15.62 16.97 -8.51
C SER A 818 16.19 18.28 -7.95
N PHE A 819 17.00 18.19 -6.89
CA PHE A 819 17.63 19.34 -6.26
C PHE A 819 18.57 20.06 -7.22
N ARG A 820 19.36 19.30 -7.98
CA ARG A 820 20.27 19.85 -8.98
C ARG A 820 19.52 20.55 -10.11
N VAL A 821 18.51 19.92 -10.71
CA VAL A 821 17.73 20.50 -11.79
C VAL A 821 17.14 21.84 -11.36
N TRP A 822 16.48 21.89 -10.20
CA TRP A 822 15.88 23.12 -9.69
C TRP A 822 16.91 24.19 -9.32
N GLN A 823 17.94 23.84 -8.54
CA GLN A 823 18.94 24.81 -8.10
C GLN A 823 19.77 25.34 -9.27
N CYS A 824 20.00 24.55 -10.32
CA CYS A 824 20.79 24.95 -11.48
C CYS A 824 19.95 25.53 -12.64
N GLY A 825 18.68 25.87 -12.40
CA GLY A 825 17.85 26.70 -13.29
C GLY A 825 16.88 25.95 -14.23
N GLY A 826 16.80 24.63 -14.13
CA GLY A 826 15.78 23.83 -14.83
C GLY A 826 14.49 23.65 -14.02
N LYS A 827 13.63 22.75 -14.50
CA LYS A 827 12.32 22.45 -13.88
C LYS A 827 12.06 20.95 -13.84
N VAL A 828 11.47 20.47 -12.76
CA VAL A 828 10.93 19.11 -12.66
C VAL A 828 9.41 19.19 -12.75
N MET A 829 8.82 18.41 -13.65
CA MET A 829 7.39 18.51 -13.97
C MET A 829 6.76 17.13 -14.07
N ILE A 830 5.50 17.00 -13.66
CA ILE A 830 4.66 15.82 -13.90
C ILE A 830 3.58 16.25 -14.92
N HIS A 831 3.44 15.51 -16.01
CA HIS A 831 2.45 15.82 -17.04
C HIS A 831 1.19 14.95 -16.88
N PRO A 832 0.03 15.52 -16.49
CA PRO A 832 -1.17 14.72 -16.23
C PRO A 832 -1.73 13.98 -17.44
N CYS A 833 -1.55 14.53 -18.65
CA CYS A 833 -1.96 13.83 -19.87
C CYS A 833 -1.06 12.65 -20.29
N SER A 834 0.06 12.39 -19.59
CA SER A 834 0.97 11.28 -19.88
C SER A 834 0.92 10.26 -18.75
N HIS A 835 0.47 9.05 -19.04
CA HIS A 835 0.29 7.98 -18.05
C HIS A 835 1.15 6.77 -18.39
N VAL A 836 1.84 6.23 -17.38
CA VAL A 836 2.58 4.97 -17.48
C VAL A 836 2.35 4.15 -16.23
N GLY A 837 1.78 2.96 -16.38
CA GLY A 837 1.62 2.00 -15.30
C GLY A 837 2.95 1.36 -14.92
N HIS A 838 3.16 1.16 -13.63
CA HIS A 838 4.35 0.57 -13.05
C HIS A 838 3.98 -0.52 -12.04
N VAL A 839 4.65 -1.67 -12.09
CA VAL A 839 4.46 -2.75 -11.10
C VAL A 839 5.18 -2.39 -9.80
N PHE A 840 4.43 -1.91 -8.80
CA PHE A 840 5.00 -1.56 -7.49
C PHE A 840 5.22 -2.80 -6.63
N ARG A 841 6.46 -3.00 -6.18
CA ARG A 841 6.84 -4.16 -5.36
C ARG A 841 6.85 -3.78 -3.88
N LYS A 842 6.37 -4.68 -3.01
CA LYS A 842 6.44 -4.50 -1.55
C LYS A 842 7.88 -4.62 -1.01
N GLN A 843 8.72 -5.41 -1.67
CA GLN A 843 10.11 -5.63 -1.30
C GLN A 843 11.01 -5.65 -2.54
N THR A 844 12.26 -5.20 -2.39
CA THR A 844 13.24 -5.29 -3.48
C THR A 844 13.72 -6.74 -3.63
N PRO A 845 13.64 -7.37 -4.82
CA PRO A 845 14.10 -8.75 -5.04
C PRO A 845 15.63 -8.90 -5.08
N TYR A 846 16.38 -7.80 -4.92
CA TYR A 846 17.81 -7.75 -5.22
C TYR A 846 18.68 -7.74 -3.97
N THR A 847 19.88 -8.28 -4.10
CA THR A 847 20.92 -8.22 -3.07
C THR A 847 21.68 -6.89 -3.15
N PHE A 848 21.91 -6.27 -2.00
CA PHE A 848 22.70 -5.05 -1.86
C PHE A 848 24.06 -5.39 -1.21
N PRO A 849 25.20 -5.07 -1.85
CA PRO A 849 26.51 -5.23 -1.22
C PRO A 849 26.56 -4.47 0.11
N GLY A 850 26.83 -5.16 1.23
CA GLY A 850 26.88 -4.54 2.55
C GLY A 850 25.52 -4.14 3.16
N GLY A 851 24.41 -4.52 2.52
CA GLY A 851 23.04 -4.24 2.98
C GLY A 851 22.46 -2.93 2.48
N THR A 852 21.13 -2.86 2.37
CA THR A 852 20.38 -1.74 1.79
C THR A 852 20.63 -0.41 2.52
N GLY A 853 20.69 -0.43 3.86
CA GLY A 853 20.93 0.77 4.66
C GLY A 853 22.28 1.43 4.37
N THR A 854 23.35 0.63 4.23
CA THR A 854 24.70 1.14 3.96
C THR A 854 24.76 1.90 2.63
N VAL A 855 24.18 1.34 1.58
CA VAL A 855 24.15 1.93 0.23
C VAL A 855 23.33 3.22 0.21
N ILE A 856 22.11 3.17 0.76
CA ILE A 856 21.23 4.35 0.79
C ILE A 856 21.86 5.47 1.61
N PHE A 857 22.46 5.15 2.76
CA PHE A 857 23.15 6.15 3.58
C PHE A 857 24.36 6.75 2.89
N HIS A 858 25.15 5.97 2.14
CA HIS A 858 26.25 6.50 1.34
C HIS A 858 25.74 7.51 0.29
N ASN A 859 24.72 7.14 -0.49
CA ASN A 859 24.15 8.01 -1.51
C ASN A 859 23.53 9.28 -0.90
N ASN A 860 22.76 9.13 0.18
CA ASN A 860 22.17 10.26 0.89
C ASN A 860 23.25 11.19 1.46
N LYS A 861 24.32 10.64 2.03
CA LYS A 861 25.45 11.44 2.53
C LYS A 861 26.09 12.28 1.42
N ARG A 862 26.29 11.73 0.22
CA ARG A 862 26.79 12.47 -0.95
C ARG A 862 25.86 13.61 -1.36
N LEU A 863 24.56 13.33 -1.48
CA LEU A 863 23.53 14.34 -1.78
C LEU A 863 23.53 15.47 -0.75
N VAL A 864 23.61 15.12 0.53
CA VAL A 864 23.60 16.07 1.65
C VAL A 864 24.79 17.02 1.58
N GLU A 865 26.00 16.49 1.38
CA GLU A 865 27.22 17.29 1.35
C GLU A 865 27.27 18.25 0.15
N VAL A 866 26.64 17.90 -0.96
CA VAL A 866 26.69 18.70 -2.19
C VAL A 866 25.54 19.72 -2.27
N TRP A 867 24.32 19.34 -1.90
CA TRP A 867 23.11 20.09 -2.29
C TRP A 867 22.33 20.76 -1.18
N LEU A 868 22.57 20.42 0.11
CA LEU A 868 21.74 20.92 1.21
C LEU A 868 22.32 22.10 1.99
N ASP A 869 23.53 22.58 1.67
CA ASP A 869 24.17 23.72 2.32
C ASP A 869 24.12 23.62 3.86
N LYS A 870 23.71 24.69 4.55
CA LYS A 870 23.51 24.73 6.01
C LYS A 870 22.41 23.80 6.52
N TYR A 871 21.53 23.30 5.66
CA TYR A 871 20.46 22.37 6.06
C TYR A 871 20.99 20.95 6.24
N LYS A 872 22.25 20.66 5.86
CA LYS A 872 22.89 19.38 6.16
C LYS A 872 23.00 19.10 7.65
N ASP A 873 23.23 20.14 8.46
CA ASP A 873 23.34 20.03 9.91
C ASP A 873 22.02 19.54 10.52
N PHE A 874 20.90 19.94 9.94
CA PHE A 874 19.58 19.47 10.33
C PHE A 874 19.38 17.99 9.99
N VAL A 875 19.75 17.58 8.77
CA VAL A 875 19.70 16.16 8.38
C VAL A 875 20.58 15.31 9.29
N TYR A 876 21.80 15.76 9.64
CA TYR A 876 22.66 15.06 10.60
C TYR A 876 22.14 15.06 12.03
N SER A 877 21.25 15.98 12.37
CA SER A 877 20.58 15.99 13.67
C SER A 877 19.42 15.00 13.71
N ILE A 878 18.71 14.79 12.59
CA ILE A 878 17.62 13.81 12.49
C ILE A 878 18.16 12.39 12.27
N MET A 879 19.22 12.27 11.48
CA MET A 879 19.86 11.02 11.09
C MET A 879 21.35 11.04 11.49
N PRO A 880 21.65 10.90 12.80
CA PRO A 880 23.02 10.95 13.30
C PRO A 880 23.92 9.86 12.70
N GLU A 881 23.34 8.74 12.21
CA GLU A 881 24.09 7.66 11.57
C GLU A 881 24.86 8.15 10.33
N LEU A 882 24.30 9.12 9.59
CA LEU A 882 24.93 9.68 8.38
C LEU A 882 26.25 10.40 8.66
N LYS A 883 26.52 10.83 9.91
CA LYS A 883 27.78 11.49 10.26
C LYS A 883 28.99 10.57 10.08
N ASN A 884 28.81 9.28 10.41
CA ASN A 884 29.89 8.29 10.39
C ASN A 884 30.02 7.58 9.03
N VAL A 885 29.16 7.92 8.07
CA VAL A 885 29.17 7.34 6.73
C VAL A 885 30.16 8.11 5.86
N ASP A 886 31.05 7.38 5.21
CA ASP A 886 31.96 7.96 4.22
C ASP A 886 31.19 8.33 2.95
N ALA A 887 31.25 9.60 2.57
CA ALA A 887 30.65 10.10 1.34
C ALA A 887 31.47 9.70 0.10
N GLY A 888 32.73 9.31 0.27
CA GLY A 888 33.71 9.31 -0.82
C GLY A 888 34.00 10.72 -1.33
N ASP A 889 34.68 10.83 -2.48
CA ASP A 889 35.01 12.13 -3.07
C ASP A 889 33.78 12.77 -3.75
N VAL A 890 33.45 13.99 -3.33
CA VAL A 890 32.36 14.82 -3.88
C VAL A 890 32.87 16.09 -4.58
N SER A 891 34.19 16.25 -4.72
CA SER A 891 34.84 17.46 -5.24
C SER A 891 34.35 17.84 -6.64
N GLU A 892 34.18 16.87 -7.53
CA GLU A 892 33.66 17.12 -8.88
C GLU A 892 32.20 17.62 -8.88
N ARG A 893 31.38 17.13 -7.95
CA ARG A 893 29.97 17.55 -7.81
C ARG A 893 29.87 18.96 -7.25
N LEU A 894 30.71 19.31 -6.27
CA LEU A 894 30.84 20.68 -5.76
C LEU A 894 31.32 21.64 -6.86
N ALA A 895 32.37 21.28 -7.59
CA ALA A 895 32.88 22.08 -8.70
C ALA A 895 31.84 22.26 -9.81
N LEU A 896 31.04 21.23 -10.10
CA LEU A 896 29.92 21.32 -11.04
C LEU A 896 28.88 22.34 -10.58
N ARG A 897 28.47 22.28 -9.30
CA ARG A 897 27.51 23.21 -8.70
C ARG A 897 27.98 24.67 -8.79
N GLU A 898 29.27 24.90 -8.52
CA GLU A 898 29.91 26.22 -8.66
C GLU A 898 29.94 26.70 -10.11
N ARG A 899 30.38 25.85 -11.05
CA ARG A 899 30.45 26.19 -12.49
C ARG A 899 29.11 26.59 -13.07
N LEU A 900 28.05 25.87 -12.71
CA LEU A 900 26.68 26.14 -13.15
C LEU A 900 26.02 27.30 -12.41
N LYS A 901 26.69 27.88 -11.40
CA LYS A 901 26.18 28.96 -10.55
C LYS A 901 24.81 28.62 -9.96
N CYS A 902 24.68 27.37 -9.50
CA CYS A 902 23.43 26.91 -8.93
C CYS A 902 23.08 27.71 -7.68
N LYS A 903 21.79 27.90 -7.47
CA LYS A 903 21.23 28.57 -6.30
C LYS A 903 21.42 27.70 -5.05
N ASP A 904 21.28 28.32 -3.90
CA ASP A 904 21.38 27.63 -2.62
C ASP A 904 20.08 26.86 -2.28
N PHE A 905 20.17 25.96 -1.32
CA PHE A 905 19.03 25.16 -0.88
C PHE A 905 17.98 26.00 -0.17
N ARG A 906 18.38 27.14 0.41
CA ARG A 906 17.44 28.12 0.97
C ARG A 906 16.52 28.66 -0.13
N TRP A 907 17.06 29.02 -1.29
CA TRP A 907 16.28 29.43 -2.45
C TRP A 907 15.33 28.31 -2.90
N TYR A 908 15.80 27.05 -2.93
CA TYR A 908 14.96 25.91 -3.28
C TYR A 908 13.73 25.78 -2.37
N LEU A 909 13.91 25.82 -1.05
CA LEU A 909 12.78 25.78 -0.11
C LEU A 909 11.86 27.01 -0.24
N GLN A 910 12.40 28.20 -0.53
CA GLN A 910 11.58 29.40 -0.67
C GLN A 910 10.72 29.42 -1.94
N ASN A 911 11.24 28.89 -3.04
CA ASN A 911 10.66 29.12 -4.37
C ASN A 911 10.01 27.87 -4.96
N ILE A 912 10.51 26.69 -4.60
CA ILE A 912 10.09 25.42 -5.20
C ILE A 912 9.24 24.63 -4.21
N TYR A 913 9.73 24.47 -2.97
CA TYR A 913 9.06 23.66 -1.95
C TYR A 913 8.80 24.42 -0.63
N PRO A 914 8.07 25.55 -0.66
CA PRO A 914 7.71 26.30 0.56
C PRO A 914 6.79 25.51 1.49
N GLU A 915 6.11 24.49 0.98
CA GLU A 915 5.26 23.58 1.75
C GLU A 915 6.06 22.50 2.50
N SER A 916 7.39 22.49 2.38
CA SER A 916 8.24 21.60 3.18
C SER A 916 8.01 21.82 4.67
N SER A 917 8.07 20.74 5.45
CA SER A 917 7.93 20.78 6.90
C SER A 917 8.99 21.63 7.60
N MET A 918 10.20 21.67 7.05
CA MET A 918 11.27 22.52 7.56
C MET A 918 11.06 23.96 7.11
N PRO A 919 10.91 24.90 8.05
CA PRO A 919 10.78 26.31 7.71
C PRO A 919 12.10 26.85 7.14
N VAL A 920 11.97 27.71 6.14
CA VAL A 920 13.09 28.44 5.51
C VAL A 920 13.88 29.26 6.54
N ASP A 921 13.14 29.90 7.44
CA ASP A 921 13.62 30.83 8.44
C ASP A 921 13.22 30.35 9.84
N PHE A 922 14.22 30.13 10.67
CA PHE A 922 14.05 29.65 12.03
C PHE A 922 14.92 30.43 13.01
N HIS A 923 14.46 30.52 14.24
CA HIS A 923 15.22 31.00 15.38
C HIS A 923 16.10 29.90 15.97
N HIS A 924 15.60 28.66 15.96
CA HIS A 924 16.28 27.54 16.60
C HIS A 924 15.97 26.19 15.95
N VAL A 925 16.95 25.29 15.98
CA VAL A 925 16.84 23.88 15.60
C VAL A 925 17.62 23.07 16.62
N GLY A 926 16.94 22.21 17.36
CA GLY A 926 17.57 21.47 18.45
C GLY A 926 16.57 20.96 19.47
N ALA A 927 17.08 20.60 20.65
CA ALA A 927 16.26 20.10 21.74
C ALA A 927 15.60 21.27 22.50
N LEU A 928 14.31 21.13 22.78
CA LEU A 928 13.58 22.06 23.64
C LEU A 928 13.59 21.50 25.07
N LYS A 929 14.59 21.89 25.87
CA LYS A 929 14.83 21.34 27.20
C LYS A 929 14.18 22.15 28.30
N ASN A 930 13.38 21.52 29.14
CA ASN A 930 12.89 22.11 30.38
C ASN A 930 13.97 22.11 31.48
N GLU A 931 14.02 23.17 32.30
CA GLU A 931 15.01 23.32 33.38
C GLU A 931 14.93 22.21 34.46
N ALA A 932 13.74 21.61 34.69
CA ALA A 932 13.53 20.62 35.75
C ALA A 932 13.23 19.20 35.27
N TYR A 933 12.57 19.01 34.13
CA TYR A 933 11.89 17.72 33.85
C TYR A 933 12.45 16.90 32.68
N GLY A 934 13.04 17.51 31.66
CA GLY A 934 13.49 16.79 30.46
C GLY A 934 13.32 17.59 29.18
N CYS A 935 13.32 16.93 28.04
CA CYS A 935 13.17 17.55 26.72
C CYS A 935 11.78 17.30 26.17
N ALA A 936 11.23 18.27 25.42
CA ALA A 936 10.04 18.04 24.63
C ALA A 936 10.33 16.98 23.56
N ASP A 937 9.42 16.04 23.39
CA ASP A 937 9.59 14.85 22.56
C ASP A 937 8.32 14.61 21.76
N SER A 938 8.47 14.26 20.48
CA SER A 938 7.33 13.85 19.64
C SER A 938 6.81 12.47 20.00
N LEU A 939 7.51 11.71 20.85
CA LEU A 939 7.22 10.33 21.23
C LEU A 939 7.12 9.37 20.03
N GLY A 940 7.77 9.71 18.91
CA GLY A 940 7.72 8.93 17.67
C GLY A 940 6.53 9.22 16.77
N TYR A 941 5.66 10.14 17.17
CA TYR A 941 4.55 10.61 16.37
C TYR A 941 5.02 11.46 15.19
N ASP A 942 4.45 11.21 14.02
CA ASP A 942 4.60 11.95 12.77
C ASP A 942 3.24 12.19 12.08
N SER A 943 3.25 12.77 10.88
CA SER A 943 2.02 13.09 10.16
C SER A 943 1.20 11.87 9.69
N GLU A 944 1.81 10.68 9.67
CA GLU A 944 1.19 9.42 9.23
C GLU A 944 0.58 8.66 10.41
N ASN A 945 1.20 8.69 11.60
CA ASN A 945 0.80 7.89 12.76
C ASN A 945 0.37 8.69 14.01
N GLY A 946 0.43 10.04 14.01
CA GLY A 946 0.30 10.78 15.28
C GLY A 946 -0.24 12.22 15.22
N ALA A 947 -0.99 12.59 14.18
CA ALA A 947 -1.72 13.86 14.19
C ALA A 947 -2.80 13.86 15.29
N ASN A 948 -2.85 14.93 16.11
CA ASN A 948 -3.72 15.11 17.31
C ASN A 948 -3.24 14.40 18.59
N GLN A 949 -2.01 13.90 18.61
CA GLN A 949 -1.40 13.30 19.81
C GLN A 949 -0.81 14.34 20.76
N ASN A 950 -0.60 13.99 22.02
CA ASN A 950 -0.04 14.92 23.01
C ASN A 950 1.47 15.07 22.83
N ALA A 951 1.98 16.30 22.93
CA ALA A 951 3.42 16.52 23.03
C ALA A 951 3.94 15.99 24.37
N GLY A 952 5.00 15.18 24.31
CA GLY A 952 5.58 14.51 25.46
C GLY A 952 6.76 15.23 26.07
N ILE A 953 7.14 14.81 27.27
CA ILE A 953 8.42 15.12 27.90
C ILE A 953 9.16 13.81 28.13
N PHE A 954 10.40 13.74 27.66
CA PHE A 954 11.25 12.57 27.81
C PHE A 954 12.65 12.98 28.30
N PRO A 955 13.40 12.11 29.00
CA PRO A 955 14.79 12.38 29.30
C PRO A 955 15.57 12.79 28.05
N CYS A 956 16.29 13.91 28.14
CA CYS A 956 17.10 14.42 27.03
C CYS A 956 18.19 13.39 26.68
N HIS A 957 18.12 12.80 25.49
CA HIS A 957 19.08 11.78 25.07
C HIS A 957 20.14 12.31 24.09
N ASN A 958 19.95 13.52 23.54
CA ASN A 958 20.88 14.17 22.60
C ASN A 958 21.21 13.32 21.35
N GLN A 959 20.35 12.38 21.01
CA GLN A 959 20.47 11.56 19.78
C GLN A 959 19.69 12.16 18.61
N GLY A 960 19.02 13.29 18.84
CA GLY A 960 18.17 13.93 17.85
C GLY A 960 16.88 13.16 17.59
N GLY A 961 16.49 12.99 16.33
CA GLY A 961 15.23 12.33 15.96
C GLY A 961 14.00 13.01 16.57
N ASN A 962 13.29 12.30 17.45
CA ASN A 962 12.02 12.73 18.04
C ASN A 962 12.14 13.94 19.00
N GLN A 963 13.36 14.29 19.42
CA GLN A 963 13.63 15.46 20.27
C GLN A 963 14.08 16.70 19.49
N ILE A 964 14.10 16.64 18.15
CA ILE A 964 14.45 17.80 17.33
C ILE A 964 13.22 18.66 17.07
N VAL A 965 13.23 19.85 17.68
CA VAL A 965 12.22 20.90 17.46
C VAL A 965 12.81 22.00 16.60
N VAL A 966 12.04 22.45 15.63
CA VAL A 966 12.33 23.66 14.86
C VAL A 966 11.44 24.80 15.35
N TYR A 967 12.04 25.86 15.88
CA TYR A 967 11.33 27.09 16.21
C TYR A 967 11.43 28.07 15.03
N SER A 968 10.34 28.20 14.27
CA SER A 968 10.29 29.03 13.05
C SER A 968 10.24 30.53 13.38
N LYS A 969 10.60 31.39 12.42
CA LYS A 969 10.43 32.85 12.59
C LYS A 969 8.96 33.30 12.57
N SER A 970 8.06 32.48 12.03
CA SER A 970 6.60 32.65 12.15
C SER A 970 6.11 32.34 13.57
N GLY A 971 6.96 31.79 14.44
CA GLY A 971 6.64 31.47 15.83
C GLY A 971 6.11 30.04 16.04
N GLU A 972 6.20 29.16 15.05
CA GLU A 972 5.73 27.77 15.19
C GLU A 972 6.83 26.89 15.80
N LEU A 973 6.43 25.91 16.62
CA LEU A 973 7.31 24.86 17.13
C LEU A 973 6.99 23.55 16.40
N ARG A 974 7.91 23.08 15.56
CA ARG A 974 7.69 21.96 14.64
C ARG A 974 8.51 20.73 15.00
N PHE A 975 7.89 19.55 14.94
CA PHE A 975 8.55 18.25 14.91
C PHE A 975 8.25 17.59 13.56
N ASP A 976 9.24 17.56 12.66
CA ASP A 976 9.04 17.11 11.27
C ASP A 976 7.79 17.77 10.66
N ASP A 977 6.80 16.98 10.22
CA ASP A 977 5.57 17.44 9.57
C ASP A 977 4.47 17.94 10.54
N LEU A 978 4.73 17.96 11.85
CA LEU A 978 3.77 18.37 12.90
C LEU A 978 4.17 19.66 13.62
N CYS A 979 3.18 20.44 14.05
CA CYS A 979 3.29 21.67 14.84
C CYS A 979 2.67 21.46 16.23
N MET A 980 3.30 22.02 17.27
CA MET A 980 2.69 22.12 18.59
C MET A 980 1.52 23.11 18.55
N GLU A 981 0.33 22.61 18.83
CA GLU A 981 -0.92 23.36 18.94
C GLU A 981 -1.45 23.34 20.38
N GLY A 982 -1.94 24.49 20.84
CA GLY A 982 -2.45 24.65 22.19
C GLY A 982 -3.83 25.29 22.26
N SER A 983 -4.57 24.99 23.32
CA SER A 983 -5.79 25.70 23.72
C SER A 983 -5.67 26.15 25.18
N LYS A 984 -6.52 27.09 25.60
CA LYS A 984 -6.45 27.65 26.96
C LYS A 984 -6.67 26.54 28.00
N ASN A 985 -5.75 26.42 28.97
CA ASN A 985 -5.75 25.39 30.01
C ASN A 985 -5.74 23.93 29.49
N SER A 986 -5.14 23.67 28.31
CA SER A 986 -5.10 22.33 27.72
C SER A 986 -3.69 21.71 27.75
N VAL A 987 -3.65 20.40 27.50
CA VAL A 987 -2.41 19.74 27.04
C VAL A 987 -2.07 20.26 25.65
N ILE A 988 -0.77 20.42 25.36
CA ILE A 988 -0.27 20.77 24.04
C ILE A 988 -0.27 19.52 23.17
N LYS A 989 -0.78 19.64 21.96
CA LYS A 989 -0.89 18.55 21.00
C LYS A 989 -0.04 18.78 19.77
N LEU A 990 0.32 17.73 19.07
CA LEU A 990 0.98 17.77 17.78
C LEU A 990 -0.07 17.65 16.68
N HIS A 991 -0.24 18.68 15.88
CA HIS A 991 -1.17 18.71 14.75
C HIS A 991 -0.42 18.99 13.46
N LYS A 992 -1.03 18.70 12.30
CA LYS A 992 -0.46 19.16 11.03
C LYS A 992 -0.28 20.67 11.06
N CYS A 993 0.87 21.14 10.59
CA CYS A 993 1.16 22.56 10.52
C CYS A 993 0.20 23.24 9.55
N THR A 994 -0.49 24.28 10.03
CA THR A 994 -1.47 25.03 9.24
C THR A 994 -1.06 26.50 9.20
N GLU A 995 -0.78 27.00 7.99
CA GLU A 995 -0.36 28.38 7.80
C GLU A 995 -1.42 29.37 8.34
N GLY A 996 -0.98 30.33 9.15
CA GLY A 996 -1.85 31.35 9.75
C GLY A 996 -2.67 30.88 10.96
N ASN A 997 -2.53 29.62 11.41
CA ASN A 997 -3.23 29.13 12.60
C ASN A 997 -2.63 29.70 13.89
N GLN A 998 -3.32 30.66 14.50
CA GLN A 998 -2.89 31.34 15.73
C GLN A 998 -2.70 30.40 16.93
N LYS A 999 -3.32 29.21 16.93
CA LYS A 999 -3.16 28.20 17.99
C LYS A 999 -1.83 27.44 17.92
N GLN A 1000 -1.06 27.66 16.86
CA GLN A 1000 0.26 27.03 16.64
C GLN A 1000 1.41 28.03 16.82
N ILE A 1001 1.14 29.25 17.29
CA ILE A 1001 2.11 30.33 17.38
C ILE A 1001 2.57 30.57 18.82
N TRP A 1002 3.89 30.69 18.97
CA TRP A 1002 4.64 30.74 20.23
C TRP A 1002 5.65 31.89 20.21
N ASN A 1003 5.71 32.63 21.32
CA ASN A 1003 6.68 33.68 21.55
C ASN A 1003 7.64 33.27 22.67
N TYR A 1004 8.92 33.11 22.33
CA TYR A 1004 9.97 32.83 23.29
C TYR A 1004 10.53 34.12 23.91
N ASN A 1005 10.62 34.19 25.24
CA ASN A 1005 11.27 35.28 25.95
C ASN A 1005 12.67 34.85 26.41
N ASN A 1006 13.72 35.50 25.88
CA ASN A 1006 15.11 35.16 26.20
C ASN A 1006 15.51 35.44 27.66
N GLU A 1007 14.90 36.43 28.32
CA GLU A 1007 15.23 36.79 29.70
C GLU A 1007 14.59 35.83 30.70
N THR A 1008 13.29 35.57 30.55
CA THR A 1008 12.54 34.68 31.45
C THR A 1008 12.66 33.21 31.06
N LYS A 1009 13.12 32.91 29.84
CA LYS A 1009 13.16 31.59 29.20
C LYS A 1009 11.79 30.91 29.07
N GLN A 1010 10.71 31.69 29.09
CA GLN A 1010 9.36 31.17 28.95
C GLN A 1010 8.92 31.14 27.49
N MET A 1011 8.23 30.07 27.10
CA MET A 1011 7.58 29.93 25.81
C MET A 1011 6.09 30.24 25.95
N LYS A 1012 5.66 31.41 25.47
CA LYS A 1012 4.29 31.90 25.62
C LYS A 1012 3.46 31.62 24.37
N HIS A 1013 2.34 30.95 24.53
CA HIS A 1013 1.38 30.70 23.46
C HIS A 1013 0.59 31.97 23.13
N VAL A 1014 0.58 32.37 21.86
CA VAL A 1014 0.01 33.66 21.42
C VAL A 1014 -1.50 33.70 21.62
N TYR A 1015 -2.22 32.67 21.18
CA TYR A 1015 -3.69 32.67 21.22
C TYR A 1015 -4.27 32.63 22.64
N SER A 1016 -3.67 31.84 23.57
CA SER A 1016 -4.17 31.75 24.95
C SER A 1016 -3.54 32.75 25.92
N GLY A 1017 -2.38 33.31 25.57
CA GLY A 1017 -1.57 34.15 26.46
C GLY A 1017 -0.92 33.38 27.63
N GLN A 1018 -0.91 32.05 27.58
CA GLN A 1018 -0.40 31.16 28.64
C GLN A 1018 1.00 30.63 28.32
N CYS A 1019 1.69 30.10 29.31
CA CYS A 1019 3.06 29.60 29.17
C CYS A 1019 3.09 28.07 29.07
N MET A 1020 3.96 27.59 28.19
CA MET A 1020 4.30 26.18 28.07
C MET A 1020 4.91 25.70 29.39
N THR A 1021 4.32 24.67 29.97
CA THR A 1021 4.66 24.18 31.30
C THR A 1021 4.88 22.68 31.27
N ALA A 1022 6.01 22.23 31.81
CA ALA A 1022 6.28 20.84 32.13
C ALA A 1022 5.77 20.56 33.55
N ASP A 1023 4.62 19.90 33.74
CA ASP A 1023 4.04 19.73 35.07
C ASP A 1023 4.00 18.25 35.51
N ASN A 1024 4.98 17.84 36.33
CA ASN A 1024 4.98 16.50 36.95
C ASN A 1024 3.97 16.34 38.10
N LYS A 1025 3.23 17.37 38.53
CA LYS A 1025 2.22 17.15 39.60
C LYS A 1025 1.12 16.16 39.19
N LYS A 1026 0.97 15.89 37.90
CA LYS A 1026 0.06 14.87 37.33
C LYS A 1026 0.76 13.56 36.94
N ASP A 1027 2.09 13.51 36.96
CA ASP A 1027 2.92 12.37 36.52
C ASP A 1027 2.54 11.81 35.14
N ASP A 1028 2.04 12.66 34.24
CA ASP A 1028 1.48 12.25 32.96
C ASP A 1028 2.47 12.34 31.78
N GLY A 1029 3.68 12.87 32.02
CA GLY A 1029 4.74 12.98 31.00
C GLY A 1029 4.39 13.93 29.84
N LYS A 1030 3.43 14.86 30.03
CA LYS A 1030 2.90 15.72 28.96
C LYS A 1030 3.31 17.19 29.14
N VAL A 1031 3.24 17.95 28.03
CA VAL A 1031 3.42 19.40 28.05
C VAL A 1031 2.06 20.10 28.14
N HIS A 1032 1.90 21.04 29.08
CA HIS A 1032 0.63 21.72 29.36
C HIS A 1032 0.71 23.23 29.09
N LEU A 1033 -0.44 23.86 28.84
CA LEU A 1033 -0.60 25.32 28.86
C LEU A 1033 -1.22 25.78 30.17
N ILE A 1034 -0.45 26.53 30.95
CA ILE A 1034 -0.85 27.04 32.26
C ILE A 1034 -0.56 28.55 32.31
N VAL A 1035 -1.26 29.28 33.19
CA VAL A 1035 -0.99 30.69 33.47
C VAL A 1035 0.50 30.89 33.74
N CYS A 1036 1.10 31.90 33.12
CA CYS A 1036 2.52 32.22 33.28
C CYS A 1036 2.80 32.60 34.74
N ASP A 1037 3.75 31.92 35.37
CA ASP A 1037 4.24 32.21 36.71
C ASP A 1037 5.44 33.17 36.62
N GLU A 1038 5.38 34.28 37.34
CA GLU A 1038 6.46 35.28 37.38
C GLU A 1038 7.39 35.10 38.59
N THR A 1039 7.04 34.22 39.54
CA THR A 1039 7.70 34.10 40.85
C THR A 1039 8.68 32.94 40.92
N ASN A 1040 8.32 31.73 40.44
CA ASN A 1040 9.23 30.58 40.41
C ASN A 1040 8.97 29.62 39.21
N PRO A 1041 9.24 30.05 37.97
CA PRO A 1041 8.82 29.35 36.76
C PRO A 1041 9.74 28.20 36.33
N VAL A 1042 10.34 27.42 37.25
CA VAL A 1042 11.31 26.37 36.84
C VAL A 1042 10.67 25.37 35.88
N ASN A 1043 9.41 25.03 36.10
CA ASN A 1043 8.60 24.17 35.23
C ASN A 1043 8.19 24.84 33.91
N GLN A 1044 8.28 26.16 33.80
CA GLN A 1044 7.94 26.96 32.61
C GLN A 1044 9.17 27.52 31.88
N ARG A 1045 10.38 27.22 32.36
CA ARG A 1045 11.62 27.63 31.74
C ARG A 1045 12.11 26.57 30.77
N TRP A 1046 12.21 26.97 29.51
CA TRP A 1046 12.66 26.14 28.40
C TRP A 1046 13.93 26.73 27.79
N HIS A 1047 14.94 25.88 27.67
CA HIS A 1047 16.21 26.14 27.05
C HIS A 1047 16.17 25.58 25.63
N LEU A 1048 16.46 26.46 24.68
CA LEU A 1048 16.68 26.10 23.29
C LEU A 1048 18.13 25.58 23.17
N GLU A 1049 18.32 24.27 23.36
CA GLU A 1049 19.64 23.64 23.26
C GLU A 1049 19.91 23.25 21.81
N GLN A 1050 20.93 23.87 21.20
CA GLN A 1050 21.30 23.58 19.82
C GLN A 1050 21.61 22.09 19.72
N ALA A 1051 21.12 21.41 18.68
CA ALA A 1051 21.54 20.04 18.41
C ALA A 1051 23.07 20.01 18.40
N MET A 1052 23.67 19.27 19.36
CA MET A 1052 25.13 19.29 19.54
C MET A 1052 25.79 18.75 18.27
N LEU A 1053 26.39 19.67 17.52
CA LEU A 1053 27.33 19.42 16.43
C LEU A 1053 28.66 18.98 17.06
N ASN A 1054 28.66 17.87 17.80
CA ASN A 1054 29.88 17.14 18.08
C ASN A 1054 30.30 16.37 16.83
#